data_AF-W4MDI0-F1
#
_entry.id   AF-W4MDI0-F1
#
_cell.length_a   1.000
_cell.length_b   1.000
_cell.length_c   1.000
_cell.angle_alpha   90.00
_cell.angle_beta   90.00
_cell.angle_gamma   90.00
#
_symmetry.space_group_name_H-M   'P 1'
#
loop_
_entity.id
_entity.type
_entity.pdbx_description
1 polymer ?
#
loop_
_entity_poly.entity_id
_entity_poly.type
_entity_poly.pdbx_seq_one_letter_code
_entity_poly.pdbx_strand_id
1 'polypeptide(L)'
;MHNPSTPNGLACLTSLSLVIVLLLGGPITRSHAQIVLDGSLGPRGSLTGPDFTIPAEMGQQHGSNLFHSFELFNVHSGESATFTGPDSVQNVIGRVTGPEQSIIDGLLRSDIPGANLFLFNPQGIVFGPHATLDVSGSFYVSTADRLRFADGATFEVGRESTLTVAAPAAFGFGQGSGPALITVNGSHLEVPEEETLSIIGGDLVIRGDALSDFSDIPTLDAPGGRIHLVSVASPGEVGFGSAGGQVDGVASFGTIAISDGALISTSGERGGTVVIRGGNLVVDRSDIFADTLGGRNGAEVAIDIAVTETFVHTHGGFITADSFGAGQAGDIHITADILRMDDEALIASGAFAHGNAGNISIEATHVILTSGALIESVTIDRGQGGTITVRASDTVMVTGTTPDGIFPSAIRAETLGEGNAGSMLIEAQTVMLIDGGTIISTTLGPGHGGDVTVRASGSVILMGTSQDVPSSIRANSLGFEGVEIGDGGNILVEARRVEITGGARISSDTVSTGRGGNVTVQATDTVIVAGVDELGLPSAIASNTLNLGEGAGDGGAILVEARMVVVSGGAEISGGTSGPGRGGEVSVIARDAVILEGTSPDGLSSVIGAEALGAGDAGTVLVEGQTVTLTAGARISSATRGSGRGGTVTVTATDAVTIDGSGSGIFTDTTGDQSGGDITVTAQDIRLTHGAMISAQSSGEGDAGIITLTAEDTFLSEGSSVTTAAAQADGGNIRVTAGKLIRLQDSQVTATVGEGEGAGGNITMNSKLVALLNSQVRADAFGGPGGNITIVADALLADPTSSVTASSARNVDGDVEIRAVVADPSAAVKPLTQDFGQAAVLIPQRCAARRHGRLASSFIFASRDSIPAEPDSALPSPLAPVRQTALEAGLRAYQRGDFEQAVHSWEEAAKSYERDGQHFARSAALLYLGQAYRGLGRVTKAIQSLETALTLARAAGNRLQTAMVLGGLGNTYAMTGPVHKAQQHLQQAHDMALSLNSAGLAASIENDRGNLRISQAEPQKALAAYLKSIDLAQKADQPILAAYARTNAAVAALQAGQHEDAASRLGEALKHMQRLAPTHDTAYGLTKIGLAYDELRRHLSKRQDALLRQALAALNAAVAVAQTIDDARALAYAWGYLGYLYESEGRY
;
A
#
# COMPACT_ATOMS: atom_id res chain seq x y z
N MET A 1 22.15 36.87 31.53
CA MET A 1 22.89 36.74 32.80
C MET A 1 24.25 36.13 32.52
N HIS A 2 25.27 36.73 33.13
CA HIS A 2 26.71 36.42 33.21
C HIS A 2 27.40 35.31 32.38
N ASN A 3 28.44 35.77 31.67
CA ASN A 3 29.75 35.15 31.37
C ASN A 3 30.30 34.27 32.54
N PRO A 4 31.26 33.32 32.33
CA PRO A 4 32.57 33.68 31.78
C PRO A 4 33.35 32.65 30.93
N SER A 5 34.30 33.27 30.24
CA SER A 5 35.51 32.86 29.52
C SER A 5 36.55 31.99 30.24
N THR A 6 37.18 31.06 29.47
CA THR A 6 38.63 30.74 29.25
C THR A 6 39.59 30.57 30.46
N PRO A 7 40.71 29.79 30.36
CA PRO A 7 41.94 30.34 29.74
C PRO A 7 42.97 29.36 29.09
N ASN A 8 43.67 29.93 28.10
CA ASN A 8 45.12 29.91 27.83
C ASN A 8 45.86 28.67 27.29
N GLY A 9 46.57 28.91 26.17
CA GLY A 9 48.03 28.71 26.19
C GLY A 9 48.79 28.63 24.86
N LEU A 10 49.25 29.80 24.38
CA LEU A 10 50.53 30.08 23.70
C LEU A 10 50.81 29.65 22.22
N ALA A 11 50.80 30.67 21.36
CA ALA A 11 51.99 31.37 20.80
C ALA A 11 52.55 31.03 19.40
N CYS A 12 52.53 32.09 18.56
CA CYS A 12 53.67 32.77 17.88
C CYS A 12 53.91 32.63 16.35
N LEU A 13 53.83 33.82 15.69
CA LEU A 13 54.71 34.41 14.63
C LEU A 13 54.71 33.73 13.24
N THR A 14 54.69 34.37 12.04
CA THR A 14 55.19 35.68 11.53
C THR A 14 54.71 35.81 10.05
N SER A 15 54.08 36.93 9.62
CA SER A 15 54.61 38.07 8.83
C SER A 15 54.69 37.97 7.28
N LEU A 16 54.05 38.95 6.63
CA LEU A 16 54.41 39.72 5.40
C LEU A 16 54.55 39.02 4.03
N SER A 17 53.80 39.51 3.03
CA SER A 17 54.36 40.39 1.97
C SER A 17 53.28 41.02 1.08
N LEU A 18 53.39 42.34 0.95
CA LEU A 18 52.67 43.27 0.07
C LEU A 18 53.59 43.57 -1.13
N VAL A 19 53.11 43.48 -2.37
CA VAL A 19 53.72 44.19 -3.51
C VAL A 19 52.63 44.73 -4.42
N ILE A 20 52.53 46.06 -4.47
CA ILE A 20 51.87 46.85 -5.50
C ILE A 20 52.93 47.17 -6.57
N VAL A 21 52.63 46.90 -7.84
CA VAL A 21 53.28 47.56 -8.98
C VAL A 21 52.17 48.05 -9.91
N LEU A 22 52.13 49.37 -10.10
CA LEU A 22 51.30 50.10 -11.04
C LEU A 22 52.20 50.50 -12.21
N LEU A 23 51.85 50.15 -13.45
CA LEU A 23 52.32 50.81 -14.68
C LEU A 23 51.40 50.46 -15.87
N LEU A 24 50.50 51.42 -16.16
CA LEU A 24 49.98 51.86 -17.46
C LEU A 24 49.99 50.87 -18.65
N GLY A 25 48.81 50.37 -18.99
CA GLY A 25 48.43 49.90 -20.32
C GLY A 25 46.91 49.99 -20.49
N GLY A 26 46.44 51.02 -21.23
CA GLY A 26 45.05 51.11 -21.68
C GLY A 26 44.67 49.99 -22.67
N PRO A 27 43.37 49.85 -22.98
CA PRO A 27 42.66 48.60 -22.98
C PRO A 27 42.82 47.80 -24.27
N ILE A 28 42.82 46.47 -24.15
CA ILE A 28 42.32 45.60 -25.20
C ILE A 28 41.35 44.62 -24.53
N THR A 29 40.20 45.13 -24.10
CA THR A 29 39.00 44.30 -24.08
C THR A 29 38.62 44.09 -25.54
N ARG A 30 39.03 42.96 -26.12
CA ARG A 30 38.32 42.47 -27.31
C ARG A 30 36.90 42.16 -26.84
N SER A 31 35.99 43.10 -27.05
CA SER A 31 34.55 42.83 -27.07
C SER A 31 34.36 41.73 -28.11
N HIS A 32 34.11 40.51 -27.64
CA HIS A 32 33.52 39.52 -28.50
C HIS A 32 32.11 40.03 -28.86
N ALA A 33 31.80 40.08 -30.14
CA ALA A 33 30.46 40.43 -30.58
C ALA A 33 29.48 39.37 -30.09
N GLN A 34 28.39 39.77 -29.44
CA GLN A 34 27.44 38.85 -28.81
C GLN A 34 26.29 38.49 -29.75
N ILE A 35 25.93 39.40 -30.67
CA ILE A 35 25.04 39.11 -31.80
C ILE A 35 25.75 39.46 -33.12
N VAL A 36 25.79 38.51 -34.05
CA VAL A 36 26.45 38.63 -35.35
C VAL A 36 25.49 38.18 -36.46
N LEU A 37 25.26 39.01 -37.46
CA LEU A 37 24.48 38.69 -38.66
C LEU A 37 25.33 37.88 -39.64
N ASP A 38 24.76 36.84 -40.26
CA ASP A 38 25.51 35.94 -41.16
C ASP A 38 25.72 36.51 -42.58
N GLY A 39 24.91 37.51 -42.96
CA GLY A 39 24.91 38.15 -44.27
C GLY A 39 24.00 37.50 -45.33
N SER A 40 23.20 36.49 -44.98
CA SER A 40 22.35 35.77 -45.94
C SER A 40 21.03 36.49 -46.26
N LEU A 41 20.50 37.25 -45.31
CA LEU A 41 19.25 38.02 -45.47
C LEU A 41 19.46 39.54 -45.39
N GLY A 42 20.58 39.99 -44.83
CA GLY A 42 20.86 41.41 -44.59
C GLY A 42 22.36 41.68 -44.56
N PRO A 43 22.80 42.82 -44.00
CA PRO A 43 24.22 43.14 -43.90
C PRO A 43 24.93 42.16 -42.97
N ARG A 44 26.10 41.65 -43.39
CA ARG A 44 26.97 40.87 -42.50
C ARG A 44 27.66 41.80 -41.51
N GLY A 45 27.64 41.47 -40.22
CA GLY A 45 28.32 42.28 -39.22
C GLY A 45 27.89 42.00 -37.80
N SER A 46 28.69 42.52 -36.86
CA SER A 46 28.43 42.45 -35.43
C SER A 46 27.59 43.63 -34.96
N LEU A 47 26.61 43.37 -34.11
CA LEU A 47 25.88 44.43 -33.40
C LEU A 47 26.66 44.91 -32.18
N THR A 48 26.44 46.16 -31.78
CA THR A 48 27.10 46.76 -30.60
C THR A 48 26.11 46.79 -29.44
N GLY A 49 26.48 46.16 -28.31
CA GLY A 49 25.66 46.10 -27.10
C GLY A 49 25.86 47.30 -26.17
N PRO A 50 25.24 47.30 -24.97
CA PRO A 50 24.48 46.20 -24.36
C PRO A 50 23.02 46.09 -24.85
N ASP A 51 22.48 47.12 -25.52
CA ASP A 51 21.12 47.14 -26.08
C ASP A 51 21.17 46.91 -27.60
N PHE A 52 21.01 45.66 -28.01
CA PHE A 52 21.05 45.24 -29.41
C PHE A 52 19.72 45.53 -30.10
N THR A 53 19.65 46.61 -30.88
CA THR A 53 18.50 46.86 -31.76
C THR A 53 18.64 46.08 -33.07
N ILE A 54 17.61 45.30 -33.42
CA ILE A 54 17.51 44.47 -34.63
C ILE A 54 16.32 44.98 -35.45
N PRO A 55 16.52 46.02 -36.28
CA PRO A 55 15.44 46.60 -37.06
C PRO A 55 15.17 45.79 -38.34
N ALA A 56 13.98 45.98 -38.92
CA ALA A 56 13.52 45.24 -40.10
C ALA A 56 14.48 45.32 -41.30
N GLU A 57 15.26 46.39 -41.46
CA GLU A 57 16.24 46.55 -42.54
C GLU A 57 17.45 45.61 -42.41
N MET A 58 17.65 44.97 -41.25
CA MET A 58 18.67 43.93 -41.07
C MET A 58 18.19 42.53 -41.49
N GLY A 59 16.93 42.42 -41.91
CA GLY A 59 16.32 41.20 -42.40
C GLY A 59 15.63 41.39 -43.76
N GLN A 60 14.71 40.48 -44.08
CA GLN A 60 13.83 40.58 -45.25
C GLN A 60 12.38 40.33 -44.86
N GLN A 61 11.50 41.26 -45.20
CA GLN A 61 10.06 41.12 -44.99
C GLN A 61 9.37 40.56 -46.25
N HIS A 62 8.60 39.50 -46.08
CA HIS A 62 7.72 38.93 -47.10
C HIS A 62 6.29 38.85 -46.54
N GLY A 63 5.43 39.78 -46.98
CA GLY A 63 4.07 39.89 -46.44
C GLY A 63 4.12 40.22 -44.95
N SER A 64 3.51 39.38 -44.12
CA SER A 64 3.50 39.53 -42.67
C SER A 64 4.67 38.83 -41.95
N ASN A 65 5.58 38.17 -42.68
CA ASN A 65 6.75 37.51 -42.10
C ASN A 65 8.01 38.37 -42.25
N LEU A 66 8.74 38.61 -41.17
CA LEU A 66 10.03 39.30 -41.14
C LEU A 66 11.14 38.32 -40.78
N PHE A 67 12.04 38.03 -41.72
CA PHE A 67 13.09 37.02 -41.57
C PHE A 67 14.46 37.65 -41.22
N HIS A 68 15.12 37.09 -40.21
CA HIS A 68 16.47 37.43 -39.76
C HIS A 68 17.37 36.19 -39.72
N SER A 69 18.68 36.40 -39.92
CA SER A 69 19.67 35.32 -39.93
C SER A 69 20.95 35.74 -39.22
N PHE A 70 21.37 34.93 -38.26
CA PHE A 70 22.48 35.22 -37.35
C PHE A 70 23.57 34.15 -37.47
N GLU A 71 24.84 34.57 -37.46
CA GLU A 71 25.97 33.66 -37.26
C GLU A 71 26.14 33.33 -35.77
N LEU A 72 25.90 34.29 -34.88
CA LEU A 72 25.96 34.11 -33.43
C LEU A 72 24.83 34.92 -32.79
N PHE A 73 24.16 34.36 -31.78
CA PHE A 73 23.10 35.05 -31.06
C PHE A 73 23.18 34.72 -29.56
N ASN A 74 23.85 35.60 -28.82
CA ASN A 74 23.98 35.58 -27.37
C ASN A 74 23.52 36.91 -26.78
N VAL A 75 22.88 36.86 -25.62
CA VAL A 75 22.46 38.00 -24.80
C VAL A 75 22.88 37.69 -23.37
N HIS A 76 23.72 38.50 -22.74
CA HIS A 76 24.18 38.27 -21.37
C HIS A 76 23.34 39.04 -20.35
N SER A 77 23.61 38.80 -19.07
CA SER A 77 22.99 39.54 -17.97
C SER A 77 23.18 41.06 -18.12
N GLY A 78 22.06 41.78 -18.08
CA GLY A 78 21.99 43.23 -18.26
C GLY A 78 21.99 43.70 -19.72
N GLU A 79 21.98 42.78 -20.69
CA GLU A 79 21.86 43.08 -22.12
C GLU A 79 20.42 42.87 -22.62
N SER A 80 20.09 43.49 -23.75
CA SER A 80 18.78 43.33 -24.41
C SER A 80 18.93 43.11 -25.91
N ALA A 81 18.07 42.27 -26.49
CA ALA A 81 17.92 42.14 -27.94
C ALA A 81 16.49 42.54 -28.34
N THR A 82 16.36 43.65 -29.05
CA THR A 82 15.07 44.28 -29.38
C THR A 82 14.80 44.22 -30.88
N PHE A 83 13.80 43.44 -31.28
CA PHE A 83 13.31 43.40 -32.66
C PHE A 83 12.35 44.55 -32.93
N THR A 84 12.57 45.31 -34.00
CA THR A 84 11.71 46.43 -34.39
C THR A 84 11.31 46.36 -35.86
N GLY A 85 10.12 46.86 -36.20
CA GLY A 85 9.57 46.77 -37.55
C GLY A 85 8.18 47.40 -37.67
N PRO A 86 7.59 47.41 -38.87
CA PRO A 86 6.27 47.99 -39.10
C PRO A 86 5.13 47.08 -38.59
N ASP A 87 4.01 47.67 -38.20
CA ASP A 87 2.77 46.98 -37.73
C ASP A 87 2.19 45.94 -38.71
N SER A 88 2.65 45.93 -39.97
CA SER A 88 2.30 44.90 -40.95
C SER A 88 2.91 43.52 -40.67
N VAL A 89 3.92 43.45 -39.80
CA VAL A 89 4.60 42.20 -39.44
C VAL A 89 3.80 41.48 -38.36
N GLN A 90 3.46 40.22 -38.62
CA GLN A 90 2.81 39.31 -37.66
C GLN A 90 3.76 38.25 -37.13
N ASN A 91 4.85 37.92 -37.85
CA ASN A 91 5.82 36.92 -37.42
C ASN A 91 7.24 37.46 -37.64
N VAL A 92 8.02 37.57 -36.56
CA VAL A 92 9.46 37.80 -36.59
C VAL A 92 10.15 36.45 -36.50
N ILE A 93 11.01 36.12 -37.46
CA ILE A 93 11.58 34.78 -37.62
C ILE A 93 13.11 34.87 -37.68
N GLY A 94 13.79 34.38 -36.66
CA GLY A 94 15.25 34.34 -36.56
C GLY A 94 15.81 32.92 -36.62
N ARG A 95 16.86 32.71 -37.42
CA ARG A 95 17.68 31.49 -37.39
C ARG A 95 19.12 31.78 -36.99
N VAL A 96 19.77 30.83 -36.32
CA VAL A 96 21.21 30.87 -36.05
C VAL A 96 21.92 29.80 -36.90
N THR A 97 22.92 30.21 -37.68
CA THR A 97 23.63 29.37 -38.65
C THR A 97 25.05 29.00 -38.23
N GLY A 98 25.58 29.62 -37.18
CA GLY A 98 26.93 29.34 -36.69
C GLY A 98 27.04 28.05 -35.89
N PRO A 99 28.27 27.68 -35.50
CA PRO A 99 28.55 26.41 -34.82
C PRO A 99 28.37 26.47 -33.29
N GLU A 100 27.99 27.62 -32.74
CA GLU A 100 27.85 27.83 -31.30
C GLU A 100 26.38 27.78 -30.87
N GLN A 101 26.13 27.22 -29.69
CA GLN A 101 24.84 27.32 -29.01
C GLN A 101 24.52 28.78 -28.66
N SER A 102 23.24 29.11 -28.53
CA SER A 102 22.79 30.42 -28.06
C SER A 102 22.73 30.48 -26.54
N ILE A 103 23.34 31.49 -25.94
CA ILE A 103 23.28 31.80 -24.51
C ILE A 103 22.45 33.07 -24.34
N ILE A 104 21.28 32.95 -23.72
CA ILE A 104 20.30 34.03 -23.52
C ILE A 104 20.10 34.19 -22.02
N ASP A 105 20.77 35.13 -21.41
CA ASP A 105 20.73 35.47 -19.98
C ASP A 105 20.36 36.96 -19.81
N GLY A 106 19.52 37.50 -20.69
CA GLY A 106 19.07 38.90 -20.66
C GLY A 106 17.71 39.07 -21.33
N LEU A 107 17.34 40.31 -21.69
CA LEU A 107 16.01 40.61 -22.20
C LEU A 107 15.87 40.32 -23.70
N LEU A 108 14.87 39.52 -24.09
CA LEU A 108 14.40 39.45 -25.48
C LEU A 108 13.13 40.27 -25.64
N ARG A 109 13.15 41.25 -26.54
CA ARG A 109 12.03 42.17 -26.76
C ARG A 109 11.57 42.22 -28.21
N SER A 110 10.27 42.36 -28.43
CA SER A 110 9.70 42.75 -29.73
C SER A 110 8.77 43.96 -29.57
N ASP A 111 9.16 45.09 -30.16
CA ASP A 111 8.37 46.34 -30.15
C ASP A 111 7.28 46.36 -31.24
N ILE A 112 7.09 45.26 -31.97
CA ILE A 112 6.11 45.14 -33.07
C ILE A 112 4.79 44.64 -32.48
N PRO A 113 3.70 45.42 -32.48
CA PRO A 113 2.45 45.04 -31.82
C PRO A 113 1.80 43.76 -32.37
N GLY A 114 1.51 42.80 -31.50
CA GLY A 114 0.85 41.54 -31.81
C GLY A 114 1.70 40.55 -32.63
N ALA A 115 3.00 40.81 -32.79
CA ALA A 115 3.86 39.95 -33.59
C ALA A 115 4.38 38.75 -32.79
N ASN A 116 4.30 37.57 -33.37
CA ASN A 116 4.91 36.36 -32.85
C ASN A 116 6.42 36.37 -33.08
N LEU A 117 7.20 35.82 -32.17
CA LEU A 117 8.65 35.68 -32.31
C LEU A 117 9.06 34.21 -32.41
N PHE A 118 9.67 33.82 -33.52
CA PHE A 118 10.25 32.50 -33.77
C PHE A 118 11.78 32.60 -33.74
N LEU A 119 12.45 31.80 -32.92
CA LEU A 119 13.91 31.73 -32.86
C LEU A 119 14.38 30.28 -32.84
N PHE A 120 15.31 29.91 -33.71
CA PHE A 120 15.87 28.54 -33.69
C PHE A 120 17.37 28.46 -33.95
N ASN A 121 18.03 27.55 -33.21
CA ASN A 121 19.46 27.27 -33.29
C ASN A 121 19.73 25.75 -33.16
N PRO A 122 20.15 25.05 -34.22
CA PRO A 122 20.44 23.61 -34.19
C PRO A 122 21.55 23.19 -33.22
N GLN A 123 22.37 24.12 -32.73
CA GLN A 123 23.49 23.84 -31.83
C GLN A 123 23.11 23.86 -30.34
N GLY A 124 21.85 24.21 -30.01
CA GLY A 124 21.38 24.29 -28.63
C GLY A 124 21.07 25.71 -28.17
N ILE A 125 20.27 25.82 -27.11
CA ILE A 125 19.84 27.11 -26.53
C ILE A 125 19.87 27.01 -25.00
N VAL A 126 20.46 27.99 -24.34
CA VAL A 126 20.51 28.10 -22.88
C VAL A 126 19.88 29.42 -22.46
N PHE A 127 18.78 29.36 -21.72
CA PHE A 127 18.21 30.48 -20.99
C PHE A 127 18.80 30.52 -19.57
N GLY A 128 19.51 31.62 -19.26
CA GLY A 128 20.11 31.86 -17.95
C GLY A 128 19.13 32.51 -16.95
N PRO A 129 19.54 32.67 -15.68
CA PRO A 129 18.65 33.16 -14.61
C PRO A 129 18.07 34.56 -14.82
N HIS A 130 18.67 35.39 -15.67
CA HIS A 130 18.18 36.75 -15.95
C HIS A 130 17.44 36.85 -17.30
N ALA A 131 17.20 35.72 -17.96
CA ALA A 131 16.47 35.70 -19.21
C ALA A 131 15.00 36.06 -18.98
N THR A 132 14.52 37.05 -19.73
CA THR A 132 13.14 37.55 -19.67
C THR A 132 12.61 37.85 -21.07
N LEU A 133 11.28 37.81 -21.22
CA LEU A 133 10.60 38.13 -22.47
C LEU A 133 9.79 39.42 -22.31
N ASP A 134 9.80 40.25 -23.35
CA ASP A 134 8.93 41.42 -23.52
C ASP A 134 8.42 41.41 -24.96
N VAL A 135 7.47 40.51 -25.21
CA VAL A 135 6.86 40.27 -26.52
C VAL A 135 5.36 40.55 -26.46
N SER A 136 4.77 40.96 -27.58
CA SER A 136 3.35 41.32 -27.64
C SER A 136 2.46 40.24 -28.27
N GLY A 137 3.04 39.12 -28.70
CA GLY A 137 2.35 37.93 -29.21
C GLY A 137 3.03 36.65 -28.70
N SER A 138 2.84 35.54 -29.40
CA SER A 138 3.39 34.24 -29.01
C SER A 138 4.91 34.13 -29.22
N PHE A 139 5.58 33.30 -28.42
CA PHE A 139 7.01 33.00 -28.52
C PHE A 139 7.26 31.52 -28.83
N TYR A 140 8.06 31.26 -29.87
CA TYR A 140 8.41 29.92 -30.34
C TYR A 140 9.93 29.78 -30.40
N VAL A 141 10.48 28.83 -29.66
CA VAL A 141 11.93 28.57 -29.62
C VAL A 141 12.23 27.11 -29.93
N SER A 142 13.29 26.87 -30.71
CA SER A 142 13.64 25.50 -31.10
C SER A 142 15.12 25.24 -31.41
N THR A 143 15.52 23.96 -31.32
CA THR A 143 16.79 23.45 -31.88
C THR A 143 16.62 22.74 -33.22
N ALA A 144 15.51 22.99 -33.91
CA ALA A 144 15.24 22.54 -35.27
C ALA A 144 16.25 23.11 -36.27
N ASP A 145 16.48 22.38 -37.37
CA ASP A 145 17.29 22.84 -38.50
C ASP A 145 16.49 23.56 -39.57
N ARG A 146 15.16 23.52 -39.48
CA ARG A 146 14.26 24.22 -40.38
C ARG A 146 12.94 24.64 -39.74
N LEU A 147 12.36 25.69 -40.29
CA LEU A 147 10.97 26.11 -40.10
C LEU A 147 10.20 25.91 -41.42
N ARG A 148 9.14 25.11 -41.39
CA ARG A 148 8.23 24.87 -42.53
C ARG A 148 7.02 25.79 -42.45
N PHE A 149 6.54 26.24 -43.61
CA PHE A 149 5.37 27.10 -43.77
C PHE A 149 4.17 26.36 -44.37
N ALA A 150 2.98 26.97 -44.28
CA ALA A 150 1.71 26.37 -44.70
C ALA A 150 1.63 26.04 -46.21
N ASP A 151 2.41 26.73 -47.05
CA ASP A 151 2.53 26.47 -48.49
C ASP A 151 3.61 25.42 -48.83
N GLY A 152 4.29 24.88 -47.83
CA GLY A 152 5.38 23.91 -47.99
C GLY A 152 6.77 24.53 -48.17
N ALA A 153 6.90 25.86 -48.19
CA ALA A 153 8.21 26.51 -48.18
C ALA A 153 8.98 26.20 -46.88
N THR A 154 10.31 26.24 -46.92
CA THR A 154 11.18 26.01 -45.76
C THR A 154 12.25 27.09 -45.59
N PHE A 155 12.48 27.46 -44.33
CA PHE A 155 13.55 28.35 -43.89
C PHE A 155 14.53 27.53 -43.04
N GLU A 156 15.71 27.21 -43.59
CA GLU A 156 16.59 26.13 -43.10
C GLU A 156 18.02 26.60 -42.83
N VAL A 157 18.76 25.90 -41.97
CA VAL A 157 20.20 26.13 -41.74
C VAL A 157 21.04 25.32 -42.74
N GLY A 158 22.02 25.96 -43.38
CA GLY A 158 23.00 25.29 -44.25
C GLY A 158 22.55 24.97 -45.69
N ARG A 159 21.33 25.36 -46.09
CA ARG A 159 20.81 25.27 -47.46
C ARG A 159 20.12 26.57 -47.90
N GLU A 160 19.86 26.72 -49.20
CA GLU A 160 19.05 27.83 -49.70
C GLU A 160 17.64 27.76 -49.12
N SER A 161 17.17 28.88 -48.58
CA SER A 161 15.84 28.99 -47.99
C SER A 161 14.85 29.68 -48.90
N THR A 162 13.59 29.29 -48.79
CA THR A 162 12.49 29.90 -49.55
C THR A 162 11.71 30.84 -48.64
N LEU A 163 11.79 32.15 -48.88
CA LEU A 163 11.01 33.14 -48.15
C LEU A 163 9.59 33.22 -48.71
N THR A 164 8.60 33.20 -47.84
CA THR A 164 7.17 33.16 -48.22
C THR A 164 6.32 34.09 -47.36
N VAL A 165 5.12 34.40 -47.87
CA VAL A 165 4.03 35.10 -47.15
C VAL A 165 3.13 34.14 -46.37
N ALA A 166 3.27 32.83 -46.56
CA ALA A 166 2.49 31.82 -45.83
C ALA A 166 2.87 31.81 -44.35
N ALA A 167 1.94 31.42 -43.47
CA ALA A 167 2.18 31.36 -42.03
C ALA A 167 3.15 30.20 -41.66
N PRO A 168 3.96 30.36 -40.59
CA PRO A 168 4.73 29.26 -40.01
C PRO A 168 3.82 28.08 -39.64
N ALA A 169 4.28 26.85 -39.88
CA ALA A 169 3.48 25.65 -39.72
C ALA A 169 4.13 24.57 -38.84
N ALA A 170 5.45 24.37 -38.92
CA ALA A 170 6.15 23.36 -38.12
C ALA A 170 7.64 23.61 -37.98
N PHE A 171 8.23 23.18 -36.87
CA PHE A 171 9.67 22.96 -36.75
C PHE A 171 10.05 21.59 -37.30
N GLY A 172 11.15 21.51 -38.05
CA GLY A 172 11.64 20.27 -38.65
C GLY A 172 13.04 19.90 -38.18
N PHE A 173 13.24 18.59 -38.01
CA PHE A 173 14.48 17.97 -37.57
C PHE A 173 14.95 17.00 -38.65
N GLY A 174 16.11 17.30 -39.26
CA GLY A 174 16.71 16.55 -40.34
C GLY A 174 17.60 15.39 -39.89
N GLN A 175 18.18 14.72 -40.88
CA GLN A 175 19.10 13.58 -40.71
C GLN A 175 20.51 14.11 -40.30
N GLY A 176 20.70 14.44 -39.03
CA GLY A 176 21.94 15.02 -38.47
C GLY A 176 22.38 14.40 -37.13
N SER A 177 23.17 15.12 -36.33
CA SER A 177 23.74 14.70 -35.03
C SER A 177 22.72 14.54 -33.88
N GLY A 178 21.43 14.38 -34.19
CA GLY A 178 20.33 14.46 -33.24
C GLY A 178 19.96 15.93 -32.90
N PRO A 179 18.69 16.19 -32.55
CA PRO A 179 18.27 17.50 -32.03
C PRO A 179 19.04 17.89 -30.75
N ALA A 180 19.45 19.15 -30.63
CA ALA A 180 20.26 19.63 -29.49
C ALA A 180 19.42 20.00 -28.26
N LEU A 181 20.09 20.01 -27.09
CA LEU A 181 19.51 20.36 -25.78
C LEU A 181 19.02 21.82 -25.72
N ILE A 182 17.89 22.04 -25.05
CA ILE A 182 17.46 23.35 -24.55
C ILE A 182 17.46 23.34 -23.02
N THR A 183 18.09 24.34 -22.42
CA THR A 183 18.11 24.52 -20.95
C THR A 183 17.43 25.83 -20.57
N VAL A 184 16.56 25.80 -19.56
CA VAL A 184 15.99 26.96 -18.86
C VAL A 184 16.42 26.88 -17.41
N ASN A 185 17.15 27.87 -16.89
CA ASN A 185 17.77 27.79 -15.58
C ASN A 185 17.49 29.03 -14.74
N GLY A 186 16.42 29.00 -13.96
CA GLY A 186 15.97 30.10 -13.11
C GLY A 186 15.45 31.32 -13.86
N SER A 187 15.09 31.16 -15.14
CA SER A 187 14.56 32.23 -16.00
C SER A 187 13.07 32.50 -15.72
N HIS A 188 12.58 33.67 -16.13
CA HIS A 188 11.15 33.99 -16.14
C HIS A 188 10.71 34.32 -17.57
N LEU A 189 10.11 33.34 -18.24
CA LEU A 189 9.67 33.46 -19.62
C LEU A 189 8.13 33.57 -19.66
N GLU A 190 7.63 34.81 -19.76
CA GLU A 190 6.21 35.13 -19.80
C GLU A 190 5.79 35.61 -21.21
N VAL A 191 4.62 35.16 -21.68
CA VAL A 191 3.93 35.72 -22.85
C VAL A 191 2.59 36.34 -22.43
N PRO A 192 2.01 37.26 -23.24
CA PRO A 192 0.72 37.87 -22.92
C PRO A 192 -0.44 36.86 -22.74
N GLU A 193 -1.54 37.32 -22.14
CA GLU A 193 -2.75 36.50 -21.96
C GLU A 193 -3.24 35.88 -23.27
N GLU A 194 -3.68 34.63 -23.20
CA GLU A 194 -4.19 33.83 -24.33
C GLU A 194 -3.16 33.53 -25.46
N GLU A 195 -1.88 33.92 -25.30
CA GLU A 195 -0.80 33.63 -26.25
C GLU A 195 -0.09 32.30 -25.97
N THR A 196 0.82 31.89 -26.88
CA THR A 196 1.54 30.62 -26.81
C THR A 196 3.02 30.80 -26.51
N LEU A 197 3.54 29.99 -25.58
CA LEU A 197 4.96 29.80 -25.30
C LEU A 197 5.36 28.37 -25.69
N SER A 198 6.18 28.22 -26.73
CA SER A 198 6.51 26.91 -27.30
C SER A 198 8.01 26.65 -27.28
N ILE A 199 8.44 25.57 -26.61
CA ILE A 199 9.83 25.11 -26.52
C ILE A 199 9.93 23.71 -27.12
N ILE A 200 10.64 23.59 -28.26
CA ILE A 200 10.69 22.36 -29.05
C ILE A 200 12.13 22.03 -29.41
N GLY A 201 12.68 20.89 -28.98
CA GLY A 201 14.09 20.58 -29.26
C GLY A 201 14.46 19.14 -29.03
N GLY A 202 15.74 18.90 -28.75
CA GLY A 202 16.23 17.64 -28.19
C GLY A 202 15.79 17.47 -26.75
N ASP A 203 16.68 17.02 -25.89
CA ASP A 203 16.40 17.02 -24.44
C ASP A 203 16.04 18.44 -23.97
N LEU A 204 15.13 18.53 -23.00
CA LEU A 204 14.71 19.77 -22.35
C LEU A 204 15.03 19.69 -20.86
N VAL A 205 15.73 20.69 -20.33
CA VAL A 205 16.03 20.80 -18.90
C VAL A 205 15.52 22.14 -18.38
N ILE A 206 14.52 22.12 -17.51
CA ILE A 206 13.87 23.30 -16.94
C ILE A 206 14.10 23.27 -15.43
N ARG A 207 14.74 24.30 -14.89
CA ARG A 207 15.04 24.43 -13.47
C ARG A 207 14.50 25.74 -12.91
N GLY A 208 13.88 25.65 -11.74
CA GLY A 208 13.46 26.81 -10.97
C GLY A 208 14.62 27.55 -10.32
N ASP A 209 14.32 28.63 -9.60
CA ASP A 209 15.29 29.35 -8.77
C ASP A 209 15.32 28.77 -7.36
N ALA A 210 16.32 27.91 -7.12
CA ALA A 210 16.57 27.24 -5.84
C ALA A 210 16.82 28.18 -4.64
N LEU A 211 16.95 29.51 -4.86
CA LEU A 211 17.16 30.51 -3.80
C LEU A 211 15.85 31.14 -3.28
N SER A 212 14.70 30.77 -3.83
CA SER A 212 13.41 31.36 -3.49
C SER A 212 12.50 30.32 -2.83
N ASP A 213 12.44 30.32 -1.50
CA ASP A 213 11.53 29.46 -0.72
C ASP A 213 10.02 29.75 -0.99
N PHE A 214 9.69 30.74 -1.83
CA PHE A 214 8.33 31.25 -2.10
C PHE A 214 8.16 31.89 -3.50
N SER A 215 8.75 31.35 -4.57
CA SER A 215 8.55 31.94 -5.90
C SER A 215 7.16 31.62 -6.47
N ASP A 216 6.19 32.49 -6.18
CA ASP A 216 4.93 32.62 -6.95
C ASP A 216 5.16 33.01 -8.42
N ILE A 217 6.41 33.20 -8.85
CA ILE A 217 6.77 33.63 -10.20
C ILE A 217 7.02 32.39 -11.06
N PRO A 218 6.21 32.13 -12.11
CA PRO A 218 6.41 30.97 -12.96
C PRO A 218 7.73 31.04 -13.73
N THR A 219 8.41 29.91 -13.88
CA THR A 219 9.57 29.78 -14.78
C THR A 219 9.12 29.95 -16.23
N LEU A 220 7.98 29.37 -16.57
CA LEU A 220 7.29 29.50 -17.86
C LEU A 220 5.84 29.94 -17.58
N ASP A 221 5.40 31.05 -18.15
CA ASP A 221 4.05 31.58 -17.95
C ASP A 221 3.37 31.93 -19.28
N ALA A 222 2.12 31.48 -19.44
CA ALA A 222 1.23 31.85 -20.53
C ALA A 222 -0.22 31.92 -20.03
N PRO A 223 -0.61 32.99 -19.30
CA PRO A 223 -1.90 33.05 -18.60
C PRO A 223 -3.11 32.85 -19.53
N GLY A 224 -3.92 31.82 -19.28
CA GLY A 224 -5.06 31.44 -20.13
C GLY A 224 -4.70 31.02 -21.57
N GLY A 225 -3.40 30.94 -21.87
CA GLY A 225 -2.82 30.65 -23.17
C GLY A 225 -2.35 29.20 -23.29
N ARG A 226 -1.22 28.98 -23.95
CA ARG A 226 -0.67 27.64 -24.19
C ARG A 226 0.81 27.54 -23.90
N ILE A 227 1.23 26.44 -23.27
CA ILE A 227 2.63 26.05 -23.18
C ILE A 227 2.84 24.72 -23.90
N HIS A 228 3.79 24.67 -24.84
CA HIS A 228 4.20 23.43 -25.52
C HIS A 228 5.63 23.05 -25.16
N LEU A 229 5.82 21.86 -24.60
CA LEU A 229 7.12 21.27 -24.32
C LEU A 229 7.27 19.98 -25.12
N VAL A 230 8.09 20.00 -26.16
CA VAL A 230 8.27 18.84 -27.05
C VAL A 230 9.74 18.49 -27.19
N SER A 231 10.09 17.25 -26.82
CA SER A 231 11.45 16.71 -26.89
C SER A 231 11.55 15.56 -27.90
N VAL A 232 12.34 15.75 -28.95
CA VAL A 232 12.53 14.78 -30.03
C VAL A 232 13.98 14.27 -30.07
N ALA A 233 14.19 12.98 -30.30
CA ALA A 233 15.52 12.37 -30.38
C ALA A 233 15.85 11.80 -31.78
N SER A 234 14.95 11.99 -32.75
CA SER A 234 15.10 11.50 -34.12
C SER A 234 14.51 12.50 -35.13
N PRO A 235 14.83 12.36 -36.43
CA PRO A 235 14.27 13.22 -37.46
C PRO A 235 12.74 13.18 -37.50
N GLY A 236 12.11 14.29 -37.85
CA GLY A 236 10.66 14.44 -37.93
C GLY A 236 10.22 15.90 -37.87
N GLU A 237 8.94 16.16 -37.69
CA GLU A 237 8.39 17.52 -37.59
C GLU A 237 7.47 17.68 -36.38
N VAL A 238 7.44 18.88 -35.82
CA VAL A 238 6.54 19.28 -34.73
C VAL A 238 5.74 20.50 -35.18
N GLY A 239 4.43 20.34 -35.33
CA GLY A 239 3.52 21.33 -35.89
C GLY A 239 2.91 22.30 -34.87
N PHE A 240 2.49 23.48 -35.36
CA PHE A 240 1.83 24.55 -34.59
C PHE A 240 0.30 24.59 -34.79
N GLY A 241 -0.33 23.48 -35.19
CA GLY A 241 -1.77 23.42 -35.50
C GLY A 241 -2.68 23.83 -34.33
N SER A 242 -4.00 23.80 -34.52
CA SER A 242 -4.98 24.28 -33.52
C SER A 242 -4.92 23.61 -32.14
N ALA A 243 -4.36 22.39 -32.06
CA ALA A 243 -4.06 21.71 -30.80
C ALA A 243 -2.61 21.94 -30.31
N GLY A 244 -1.70 22.34 -31.21
CA GLY A 244 -0.27 22.49 -30.92
C GLY A 244 0.45 21.16 -30.67
N GLY A 245 1.77 21.12 -30.89
CA GLY A 245 2.59 19.96 -30.48
C GLY A 245 2.31 18.65 -31.23
N GLN A 246 1.66 18.68 -32.40
CA GLN A 246 1.49 17.50 -33.24
C GLN A 246 2.85 17.04 -33.78
N VAL A 247 3.21 15.78 -33.53
CA VAL A 247 4.50 15.21 -33.92
C VAL A 247 4.32 14.24 -35.06
N ASP A 248 4.94 14.52 -36.20
CA ASP A 248 4.86 13.71 -37.43
C ASP A 248 6.25 13.17 -37.81
N GLY A 249 6.34 11.86 -38.00
CA GLY A 249 7.55 11.20 -38.53
C GLY A 249 8.72 11.04 -37.55
N VAL A 250 8.55 11.40 -36.27
CA VAL A 250 9.54 11.17 -35.20
C VAL A 250 9.46 9.71 -34.71
N ALA A 251 10.58 9.00 -34.71
CA ALA A 251 10.67 7.59 -34.31
C ALA A 251 11.07 7.37 -32.84
N SER A 252 11.78 8.34 -32.26
CA SER A 252 12.22 8.35 -30.86
C SER A 252 12.17 9.75 -30.30
N PHE A 253 11.71 9.87 -29.06
CA PHE A 253 11.59 11.11 -28.31
C PHE A 253 12.72 11.24 -27.27
N GLY A 254 13.02 12.48 -26.85
CA GLY A 254 14.06 12.78 -25.86
C GLY A 254 13.52 12.89 -24.43
N THR A 255 14.34 13.41 -23.52
CA THR A 255 13.96 13.59 -22.10
C THR A 255 13.55 15.02 -21.80
N ILE A 256 12.48 15.18 -21.02
CA ILE A 256 12.07 16.45 -20.43
C ILE A 256 12.25 16.34 -18.91
N ALA A 257 13.11 17.17 -18.33
CA ALA A 257 13.36 17.23 -16.90
C ALA A 257 12.97 18.60 -16.35
N ILE A 258 12.04 18.62 -15.40
CA ILE A 258 11.52 19.80 -14.71
C ILE A 258 11.89 19.62 -13.22
N SER A 259 12.77 20.46 -12.69
CA SER A 259 13.31 20.29 -11.33
C SER A 259 13.54 21.60 -10.58
N ASP A 260 13.92 21.47 -9.31
CA ASP A 260 14.40 22.58 -8.46
C ASP A 260 13.38 23.71 -8.26
N GLY A 261 12.09 23.38 -8.09
CA GLY A 261 11.03 24.37 -7.85
C GLY A 261 10.59 25.10 -9.12
N ALA A 262 10.74 24.48 -10.29
CA ALA A 262 10.24 25.08 -11.52
C ALA A 262 8.71 25.13 -11.50
N LEU A 263 8.14 26.27 -11.89
CA LEU A 263 6.68 26.44 -12.04
C LEU A 263 6.34 26.71 -13.52
N ILE A 264 5.49 25.86 -14.09
CA ILE A 264 4.97 26.00 -15.45
C ILE A 264 3.49 26.34 -15.33
N SER A 265 3.07 27.53 -15.75
CA SER A 265 1.71 28.01 -15.52
C SER A 265 1.00 28.44 -16.81
N THR A 266 -0.25 28.01 -16.95
CA THR A 266 -1.24 28.60 -17.86
C THR A 266 -2.49 29.03 -17.12
N SER A 267 -2.42 29.11 -15.79
CA SER A 267 -3.53 29.52 -14.93
C SER A 267 -3.96 30.96 -15.25
N GLY A 268 -5.27 31.24 -15.17
CA GLY A 268 -5.80 32.55 -15.53
C GLY A 268 -7.29 32.69 -15.29
N GLU A 269 -7.89 33.78 -15.77
CA GLU A 269 -9.36 33.99 -15.72
C GLU A 269 -10.11 32.80 -16.35
N ARG A 270 -9.54 32.24 -17.41
CA ARG A 270 -9.75 30.87 -17.88
C ARG A 270 -8.44 30.11 -17.72
N GLY A 271 -8.48 28.84 -17.31
CA GLY A 271 -7.31 27.97 -17.39
C GLY A 271 -6.91 27.71 -18.85
N GLY A 272 -5.62 27.82 -19.16
CA GLY A 272 -5.06 27.53 -20.48
C GLY A 272 -4.76 26.04 -20.71
N THR A 273 -3.81 25.74 -21.61
CA THR A 273 -3.39 24.37 -21.91
C THR A 273 -1.88 24.18 -21.82
N VAL A 274 -1.42 23.15 -21.12
CA VAL A 274 -0.03 22.67 -21.14
C VAL A 274 0.03 21.36 -21.95
N VAL A 275 0.86 21.31 -22.99
CA VAL A 275 1.10 20.12 -23.83
C VAL A 275 2.54 19.65 -23.67
N ILE A 276 2.72 18.40 -23.23
CA ILE A 276 4.04 17.77 -23.08
C ILE A 276 4.14 16.54 -23.97
N ARG A 277 5.21 16.46 -24.77
CA ARG A 277 5.53 15.33 -25.64
C ARG A 277 6.99 14.93 -25.49
N GLY A 278 7.27 13.69 -25.09
CA GLY A 278 8.63 13.24 -24.83
C GLY A 278 8.78 11.72 -24.79
N GLY A 279 10.00 11.26 -24.56
CA GLY A 279 10.31 9.86 -24.29
C GLY A 279 10.19 9.62 -22.79
N ASN A 280 10.96 10.41 -22.02
CA ASN A 280 10.90 10.43 -20.56
C ASN A 280 10.50 11.81 -20.06
N LEU A 281 9.67 11.85 -19.02
CA LEU A 281 9.34 13.05 -18.27
C LEU A 281 9.71 12.86 -16.81
N VAL A 282 10.46 13.80 -16.25
CA VAL A 282 10.75 13.88 -14.82
C VAL A 282 10.23 15.22 -14.30
N VAL A 283 9.32 15.18 -13.35
CA VAL A 283 8.85 16.34 -12.58
C VAL A 283 9.27 16.11 -11.13
N ASP A 284 10.26 16.85 -10.68
CA ASP A 284 10.87 16.68 -9.36
C ASP A 284 10.76 17.98 -8.56
N ARG A 285 10.01 17.95 -7.45
CA ARG A 285 9.79 19.14 -6.59
C ARG A 285 9.45 20.39 -7.41
N SER A 286 8.50 20.26 -8.34
CA SER A 286 8.16 21.26 -9.35
C SER A 286 6.70 21.15 -9.74
N ASP A 287 6.15 22.24 -10.28
CA ASP A 287 4.71 22.44 -10.43
C ASP A 287 4.31 22.73 -11.88
N ILE A 288 3.14 22.20 -12.28
CA ILE A 288 2.51 22.43 -13.59
C ILE A 288 1.03 22.79 -13.36
N PHE A 289 0.66 24.05 -13.61
CA PHE A 289 -0.67 24.57 -13.33
C PHE A 289 -1.40 25.02 -14.59
N ALA A 290 -2.70 24.70 -14.64
CA ALA A 290 -3.64 25.14 -15.66
C ALA A 290 -5.00 25.50 -15.03
N ASP A 291 -4.96 26.17 -13.88
CA ASP A 291 -6.12 26.43 -13.04
C ASP A 291 -7.03 27.52 -13.61
N THR A 292 -8.32 27.35 -13.39
CA THR A 292 -9.37 28.30 -13.75
C THR A 292 -9.71 29.18 -12.55
N LEU A 293 -9.20 30.42 -12.58
CA LEU A 293 -9.31 31.39 -11.48
C LEU A 293 -10.58 32.26 -11.59
N GLY A 294 -11.20 32.33 -12.77
CA GLY A 294 -12.27 33.28 -13.10
C GLY A 294 -13.63 32.65 -13.42
N GLY A 295 -14.41 33.38 -14.23
CA GLY A 295 -15.80 33.00 -14.56
C GLY A 295 -15.92 32.26 -15.89
N ARG A 296 -14.89 32.31 -16.74
CA ARG A 296 -14.83 31.58 -18.00
C ARG A 296 -14.27 30.18 -17.78
N ASN A 297 -14.87 29.20 -18.46
CA ASN A 297 -14.39 27.82 -18.40
C ASN A 297 -12.94 27.74 -18.89
N GLY A 298 -12.15 26.88 -18.24
CA GLY A 298 -10.84 26.48 -18.71
C GLY A 298 -10.89 25.80 -20.08
N ALA A 299 -9.71 25.51 -20.63
CA ALA A 299 -9.60 24.69 -21.83
C ALA A 299 -10.25 23.31 -21.62
N GLU A 300 -10.78 22.69 -22.68
CA GLU A 300 -11.36 21.33 -22.60
C GLU A 300 -10.33 20.33 -22.06
N VAL A 301 -9.10 20.40 -22.57
CA VAL A 301 -7.94 19.70 -22.01
C VAL A 301 -6.98 20.77 -21.50
N ALA A 302 -6.84 20.85 -20.18
CA ALA A 302 -5.96 21.79 -19.50
C ALA A 302 -4.52 21.28 -19.46
N ILE A 303 -4.33 19.98 -19.25
CA ILE A 303 -3.00 19.36 -19.21
C ILE A 303 -3.01 18.09 -20.05
N ASP A 304 -2.14 18.04 -21.06
CA ASP A 304 -2.01 16.91 -21.98
C ASP A 304 -0.55 16.43 -22.00
N ILE A 305 -0.27 15.33 -21.31
CA ILE A 305 1.06 14.71 -21.22
C ILE A 305 1.03 13.41 -22.00
N ALA A 306 1.88 13.28 -23.01
CA ALA A 306 2.09 12.02 -23.71
C ALA A 306 3.58 11.71 -23.80
N VAL A 307 4.01 10.68 -23.06
CA VAL A 307 5.38 10.17 -23.09
C VAL A 307 5.43 8.72 -23.56
N THR A 308 6.47 8.34 -24.30
CA THR A 308 6.55 6.98 -24.86
C THR A 308 7.23 5.97 -23.93
N GLU A 309 7.91 6.44 -22.88
CA GLU A 309 8.62 5.61 -21.89
C GLU A 309 8.13 5.97 -20.48
N THR A 310 8.98 6.58 -19.64
CA THR A 310 8.69 6.78 -18.21
C THR A 310 8.27 8.21 -17.89
N PHE A 311 7.19 8.36 -17.14
CA PHE A 311 6.84 9.58 -16.41
C PHE A 311 7.09 9.36 -14.91
N VAL A 312 8.01 10.15 -14.35
CA VAL A 312 8.36 10.19 -12.93
C VAL A 312 7.92 11.53 -12.33
N HIS A 313 7.07 11.49 -11.29
CA HIS A 313 6.59 12.66 -10.56
C HIS A 313 6.87 12.49 -9.05
N THR A 314 7.69 13.36 -8.45
CA THR A 314 8.34 13.06 -7.15
C THR A 314 8.52 14.28 -6.24
N HIS A 315 8.74 14.02 -4.96
CA HIS A 315 9.14 14.99 -3.93
C HIS A 315 8.20 16.21 -3.82
N GLY A 316 6.88 15.95 -3.79
CA GLY A 316 5.85 16.94 -3.45
C GLY A 316 5.49 17.93 -4.55
N GLY A 317 5.81 17.65 -5.81
CA GLY A 317 5.38 18.49 -6.94
C GLY A 317 3.88 18.40 -7.21
N PHE A 318 3.28 19.46 -7.75
CA PHE A 318 1.86 19.56 -8.04
C PHE A 318 1.58 19.68 -9.54
N ILE A 319 0.62 18.90 -10.05
CA ILE A 319 0.08 19.04 -11.42
C ILE A 319 -1.42 19.27 -11.31
N THR A 320 -1.89 20.48 -11.60
CA THR A 320 -3.27 20.87 -11.29
C THR A 320 -4.01 21.54 -12.45
N ALA A 321 -5.30 21.23 -12.54
CA ALA A 321 -6.27 21.92 -13.36
C ALA A 321 -7.52 22.19 -12.51
N ASP A 322 -7.35 23.00 -11.48
CA ASP A 322 -8.39 23.26 -10.48
C ASP A 322 -9.31 24.40 -10.89
N SER A 323 -10.56 24.37 -10.40
CA SER A 323 -11.52 25.45 -10.52
C SER A 323 -11.65 26.20 -9.19
N PHE A 324 -11.09 27.41 -9.14
CA PHE A 324 -11.24 28.34 -8.00
C PHE A 324 -12.36 29.37 -8.22
N GLY A 325 -12.93 29.45 -9.42
CA GLY A 325 -13.97 30.40 -9.81
C GLY A 325 -15.33 29.76 -10.15
N ALA A 326 -16.10 30.47 -10.97
CA ALA A 326 -17.39 29.99 -11.48
C ALA A 326 -17.25 29.20 -12.80
N GLY A 327 -16.12 29.35 -13.50
CA GLY A 327 -15.82 28.58 -14.70
C GLY A 327 -15.45 27.14 -14.36
N GLN A 328 -15.74 26.20 -15.26
CA GLN A 328 -15.35 24.79 -15.11
C GLN A 328 -13.83 24.60 -15.29
N ALA A 329 -13.26 23.66 -14.55
CA ALA A 329 -11.90 23.19 -14.76
C ALA A 329 -11.78 22.41 -16.07
N GLY A 330 -10.56 22.33 -16.61
CA GLY A 330 -10.25 21.52 -17.79
C GLY A 330 -9.74 20.13 -17.43
N ASP A 331 -9.78 19.21 -18.38
CA ASP A 331 -9.38 17.82 -18.18
C ASP A 331 -7.84 17.66 -18.14
N ILE A 332 -7.38 16.65 -17.40
CA ILE A 332 -5.99 16.18 -17.39
C ILE A 332 -5.91 14.84 -18.10
N HIS A 333 -5.10 14.76 -19.16
CA HIS A 333 -4.84 13.54 -19.91
C HIS A 333 -3.36 13.16 -19.84
N ILE A 334 -3.07 11.91 -19.46
CA ILE A 334 -1.71 11.39 -19.31
C ILE A 334 -1.61 10.04 -20.02
N THR A 335 -0.65 9.93 -20.94
CA THR A 335 -0.25 8.66 -21.56
C THR A 335 1.23 8.41 -21.30
N ALA A 336 1.59 7.21 -20.80
CA ALA A 336 2.97 6.79 -20.54
C ALA A 336 3.14 5.27 -20.74
N ASP A 337 4.36 4.73 -20.85
CA ASP A 337 4.55 3.28 -20.62
C ASP A 337 4.52 3.00 -19.10
N ILE A 338 5.23 3.82 -18.33
CA ILE A 338 5.28 3.74 -16.87
C ILE A 338 5.00 5.11 -16.28
N LEU A 339 3.95 5.23 -15.45
CA LEU A 339 3.72 6.35 -14.54
C LEU A 339 4.16 5.95 -13.13
N ARG A 340 5.10 6.71 -12.56
CA ARG A 340 5.59 6.52 -11.20
C ARG A 340 5.47 7.82 -10.40
N MET A 341 4.71 7.77 -9.31
CA MET A 341 4.52 8.88 -8.39
C MET A 341 5.03 8.50 -6.99
N ASP A 342 5.81 9.36 -6.35
CA ASP A 342 6.30 9.17 -4.98
C ASP A 342 6.34 10.47 -4.16
N ASP A 343 6.59 10.33 -2.86
CA ASP A 343 6.86 11.40 -1.90
C ASP A 343 5.90 12.58 -2.03
N GLU A 344 4.60 12.34 -1.76
CA GLU A 344 3.52 13.35 -1.76
C GLU A 344 3.23 14.04 -3.10
N ALA A 345 3.77 13.54 -4.22
CA ALA A 345 3.48 14.08 -5.53
C ALA A 345 1.98 14.02 -5.88
N LEU A 346 1.42 15.12 -6.40
CA LEU A 346 -0.02 15.28 -6.66
C LEU A 346 -0.33 15.49 -8.14
N ILE A 347 -1.39 14.84 -8.62
CA ILE A 347 -2.11 15.17 -9.87
C ILE A 347 -3.57 15.45 -9.49
N ALA A 348 -4.08 16.66 -9.73
CA ALA A 348 -5.40 17.06 -9.26
C ALA A 348 -6.23 17.84 -10.28
N SER A 349 -7.55 17.60 -10.25
CA SER A 349 -8.55 18.49 -10.85
C SER A 349 -9.72 18.62 -9.89
N GLY A 350 -9.69 19.65 -9.06
CA GLY A 350 -10.65 19.94 -8.02
C GLY A 350 -11.59 21.09 -8.36
N ALA A 351 -12.67 21.20 -7.59
CA ALA A 351 -13.65 22.27 -7.65
C ALA A 351 -13.84 22.89 -6.27
N PHE A 352 -13.20 24.04 -6.07
CA PHE A 352 -13.13 24.76 -4.80
C PHE A 352 -14.20 25.86 -4.66
N ALA A 353 -15.01 26.07 -5.71
CA ALA A 353 -16.09 27.03 -5.76
C ALA A 353 -17.31 26.48 -6.53
N HIS A 354 -17.89 27.25 -7.45
CA HIS A 354 -19.14 26.89 -8.15
C HIS A 354 -18.90 26.13 -9.46
N GLY A 355 -17.70 26.24 -10.04
CA GLY A 355 -17.31 25.46 -11.22
C GLY A 355 -17.17 23.97 -10.90
N ASN A 356 -17.40 23.11 -11.89
CA ASN A 356 -17.16 21.67 -11.78
C ASN A 356 -15.67 21.36 -11.99
N ALA A 357 -15.20 20.27 -11.38
CA ALA A 357 -13.90 19.69 -11.65
C ALA A 357 -13.83 19.07 -13.06
N GLY A 358 -12.64 19.05 -13.64
CA GLY A 358 -12.34 18.34 -14.88
C GLY A 358 -12.07 16.86 -14.62
N ASN A 359 -12.09 16.05 -15.67
CA ASN A 359 -11.76 14.64 -15.59
C ASN A 359 -10.25 14.41 -15.58
N ILE A 360 -9.82 13.34 -14.93
CA ILE A 360 -8.44 12.85 -15.00
C ILE A 360 -8.45 11.51 -15.73
N SER A 361 -7.70 11.41 -16.83
CA SER A 361 -7.56 10.19 -17.62
C SER A 361 -6.09 9.80 -17.75
N ILE A 362 -5.75 8.60 -17.26
CA ILE A 362 -4.39 8.06 -17.29
C ILE A 362 -4.41 6.74 -18.05
N GLU A 363 -3.58 6.62 -19.09
CA GLU A 363 -3.35 5.39 -19.83
C GLU A 363 -1.86 5.01 -19.76
N ALA A 364 -1.56 3.83 -19.20
CA ALA A 364 -0.19 3.33 -19.12
C ALA A 364 -0.07 1.81 -19.21
N THR A 365 1.16 1.27 -19.22
CA THR A 365 1.39 -0.15 -18.94
C THR A 365 1.43 -0.40 -17.44
N HIS A 366 2.10 0.50 -16.70
CA HIS A 366 2.21 0.45 -15.24
C HIS A 366 1.89 1.81 -14.63
N VAL A 367 1.05 1.82 -13.59
CA VAL A 367 0.78 3.00 -12.75
C VAL A 367 1.17 2.65 -11.32
N ILE A 368 2.13 3.39 -10.76
CA ILE A 368 2.74 3.10 -9.45
C ILE A 368 2.70 4.36 -8.58
N LEU A 369 1.96 4.31 -7.48
CA LEU A 369 1.86 5.37 -6.47
C LEU A 369 2.47 4.88 -5.16
N THR A 370 3.43 5.62 -4.61
CA THR A 370 4.11 5.28 -3.36
C THR A 370 4.25 6.48 -2.43
N SER A 371 4.49 6.25 -1.14
CA SER A 371 4.93 7.29 -0.18
C SER A 371 4.03 8.54 -0.13
N GLY A 372 2.70 8.36 -0.14
CA GLY A 372 1.75 9.47 -0.03
C GLY A 372 1.38 10.15 -1.36
N ALA A 373 1.77 9.59 -2.50
CA ALA A 373 1.39 10.12 -3.81
C ALA A 373 -0.12 10.07 -4.06
N LEU A 374 -0.66 11.11 -4.71
CA LEU A 374 -2.10 11.34 -4.86
C LEU A 374 -2.50 11.62 -6.32
N ILE A 375 -3.54 10.95 -6.79
CA ILE A 375 -4.32 11.36 -7.97
C ILE A 375 -5.72 11.71 -7.49
N GLU A 376 -6.19 12.94 -7.68
CA GLU A 376 -7.45 13.34 -7.07
C GLU A 376 -8.37 14.31 -7.82
N SER A 377 -9.66 14.18 -7.54
CA SER A 377 -10.67 15.15 -7.88
C SER A 377 -11.50 15.48 -6.64
N VAL A 378 -11.20 16.60 -6.01
CA VAL A 378 -11.82 17.02 -4.74
C VAL A 378 -12.79 18.16 -4.98
N THR A 379 -13.96 18.10 -4.34
CA THR A 379 -14.95 19.18 -4.33
C THR A 379 -15.17 19.70 -2.93
N ILE A 380 -15.16 21.02 -2.73
CA ILE A 380 -15.34 21.63 -1.40
C ILE A 380 -16.69 22.36 -1.25
N ASP A 381 -17.23 22.91 -2.33
CA ASP A 381 -18.46 23.70 -2.32
C ASP A 381 -19.56 23.02 -3.16
N ARG A 382 -20.17 23.73 -4.12
CA ARG A 382 -21.29 23.23 -4.94
C ARG A 382 -20.88 22.53 -6.24
N GLY A 383 -19.64 22.70 -6.69
CA GLY A 383 -19.13 22.08 -7.91
C GLY A 383 -19.15 20.55 -7.83
N GLN A 384 -19.44 19.88 -8.95
CA GLN A 384 -19.39 18.41 -9.04
C GLN A 384 -17.97 17.91 -9.28
N GLY A 385 -17.64 16.73 -8.72
CA GLY A 385 -16.35 16.08 -8.90
C GLY A 385 -16.19 15.51 -10.30
N GLY A 386 -14.97 15.54 -10.81
CA GLY A 386 -14.62 14.98 -12.11
C GLY A 386 -14.43 13.47 -12.04
N THR A 387 -14.56 12.79 -13.17
CA THR A 387 -14.32 11.34 -13.23
C THR A 387 -12.82 11.07 -13.28
N ILE A 388 -12.34 10.11 -12.49
CA ILE A 388 -10.95 9.61 -12.57
C ILE A 388 -10.96 8.26 -13.28
N THR A 389 -10.28 8.18 -14.43
CA THR A 389 -10.09 6.94 -15.19
C THR A 389 -8.61 6.59 -15.23
N VAL A 390 -8.25 5.41 -14.73
CA VAL A 390 -6.89 4.86 -14.80
C VAL A 390 -6.93 3.52 -15.51
N ARG A 391 -6.31 3.45 -16.68
CA ARG A 391 -6.15 2.21 -17.47
C ARG A 391 -4.69 1.84 -17.54
N ALA A 392 -4.33 0.74 -16.89
CA ALA A 392 -3.04 0.09 -17.06
C ALA A 392 -3.20 -1.16 -17.93
N SER A 393 -2.30 -1.40 -18.89
CA SER A 393 -2.33 -2.67 -19.63
C SER A 393 -1.79 -3.86 -18.81
N ASP A 394 -0.98 -3.60 -17.79
CA ASP A 394 -0.48 -4.61 -16.84
C ASP A 394 -0.90 -4.29 -15.40
N THR A 395 -0.30 -3.30 -14.74
CA THR A 395 -0.45 -3.14 -13.27
C THR A 395 -0.82 -1.73 -12.84
N VAL A 396 -1.79 -1.63 -11.92
CA VAL A 396 -2.01 -0.47 -11.05
C VAL A 396 -1.60 -0.85 -9.63
N MET A 397 -0.60 -0.18 -9.06
CA MET A 397 -0.10 -0.40 -7.71
C MET A 397 -0.15 0.89 -6.91
N VAL A 398 -0.86 0.88 -5.79
CA VAL A 398 -0.93 1.99 -4.82
C VAL A 398 -0.46 1.45 -3.48
N THR A 399 0.62 1.99 -2.93
CA THR A 399 1.22 1.42 -1.71
C THR A 399 1.83 2.43 -0.77
N GLY A 400 1.71 2.16 0.53
CA GLY A 400 2.39 2.94 1.55
C GLY A 400 1.70 4.27 1.88
N THR A 401 2.15 4.85 2.98
CA THR A 401 1.81 6.18 3.47
C THR A 401 3.06 7.07 3.43
N THR A 402 2.91 8.36 3.70
CA THR A 402 4.02 9.25 4.07
C THR A 402 4.81 8.68 5.27
N PRO A 403 6.08 9.10 5.47
CA PRO A 403 6.92 8.60 6.57
C PRO A 403 6.33 8.80 7.97
N ASP A 404 5.52 9.85 8.16
CA ASP A 404 4.80 10.13 9.39
C ASP A 404 3.50 9.31 9.56
N GLY A 405 3.15 8.48 8.57
CA GLY A 405 1.98 7.62 8.57
C GLY A 405 0.66 8.31 8.26
N ILE A 406 0.67 9.63 8.04
CA ILE A 406 -0.56 10.43 8.03
C ILE A 406 -1.29 10.34 6.70
N PHE A 407 -0.56 10.41 5.58
CA PHE A 407 -1.17 10.49 4.26
C PHE A 407 -0.94 9.20 3.47
N PRO A 408 -1.99 8.43 3.16
CA PRO A 408 -1.86 7.26 2.29
C PRO A 408 -1.61 7.68 0.85
N SER A 409 -0.90 6.85 0.11
CA SER A 409 -0.95 6.93 -1.35
C SER A 409 -2.37 6.60 -1.81
N ALA A 410 -2.95 7.41 -2.69
CA ALA A 410 -4.36 7.27 -3.03
C ALA A 410 -4.73 7.69 -4.46
N ILE A 411 -5.78 7.06 -4.97
CA ILE A 411 -6.60 7.57 -6.08
C ILE A 411 -7.95 7.99 -5.49
N ARG A 412 -8.29 9.27 -5.58
CA ARG A 412 -9.29 9.87 -4.69
C ARG A 412 -10.26 10.81 -5.39
N ALA A 413 -11.56 10.55 -5.31
CA ALA A 413 -12.60 11.45 -5.82
C ALA A 413 -13.57 11.83 -4.69
N GLU A 414 -13.23 12.83 -3.88
CA GLU A 414 -13.96 13.16 -2.64
C GLU A 414 -14.79 14.45 -2.74
N THR A 415 -15.82 14.56 -1.89
CA THR A 415 -16.56 15.80 -1.68
C THR A 415 -16.65 16.16 -0.20
N LEU A 416 -16.39 17.44 0.13
CA LEU A 416 -16.61 18.05 1.44
C LEU A 416 -17.89 18.94 1.45
N GLY A 417 -18.55 19.11 0.30
CA GLY A 417 -19.59 20.12 0.07
C GLY A 417 -20.95 19.58 -0.38
N GLU A 418 -21.76 20.45 -1.01
CA GLU A 418 -23.05 20.09 -1.61
C GLU A 418 -22.90 19.36 -2.95
N GLY A 419 -21.74 19.49 -3.62
CA GLY A 419 -21.44 18.78 -4.86
C GLY A 419 -21.25 17.29 -4.65
N ASN A 420 -21.65 16.47 -5.63
CA ASN A 420 -21.41 15.03 -5.60
C ASN A 420 -19.93 14.71 -5.89
N ALA A 421 -19.41 13.68 -5.24
CA ALA A 421 -18.11 13.12 -5.53
C ALA A 421 -18.05 12.54 -6.96
N GLY A 422 -16.87 12.60 -7.58
CA GLY A 422 -16.62 12.04 -8.90
C GLY A 422 -16.59 10.51 -8.88
N SER A 423 -16.96 9.88 -10.00
CA SER A 423 -16.85 8.43 -10.16
C SER A 423 -15.42 8.01 -10.53
N MET A 424 -15.06 6.76 -10.27
CA MET A 424 -13.74 6.20 -10.59
C MET A 424 -13.83 4.90 -11.39
N LEU A 425 -12.98 4.79 -12.41
CA LEU A 425 -12.77 3.57 -13.20
C LEU A 425 -11.29 3.19 -13.22
N ILE A 426 -10.96 2.04 -12.65
CA ILE A 426 -9.60 1.50 -12.62
C ILE A 426 -9.59 0.17 -13.38
N GLU A 427 -8.83 0.08 -14.47
CA GLU A 427 -8.71 -1.13 -15.30
C GLU A 427 -7.25 -1.58 -15.40
N ALA A 428 -6.97 -2.85 -15.15
CA ALA A 428 -5.61 -3.43 -15.22
C ALA A 428 -5.61 -4.93 -15.52
N GLN A 429 -4.43 -5.54 -15.71
CA GLN A 429 -4.28 -6.99 -15.49
C GLN A 429 -4.24 -7.30 -13.98
N THR A 430 -3.55 -6.46 -13.20
CA THR A 430 -3.43 -6.59 -11.75
C THR A 430 -3.64 -5.24 -11.06
N VAL A 431 -4.52 -5.18 -10.06
CA VAL A 431 -4.67 -4.01 -9.18
C VAL A 431 -4.20 -4.40 -7.78
N MET A 432 -3.25 -3.64 -7.22
CA MET A 432 -2.61 -3.92 -5.92
C MET A 432 -2.70 -2.70 -5.01
N LEU A 433 -3.35 -2.86 -3.86
CA LEU A 433 -3.40 -1.89 -2.77
C LEU A 433 -2.69 -2.48 -1.55
N ILE A 434 -1.55 -1.93 -1.17
CA ILE A 434 -0.64 -2.53 -0.19
C ILE A 434 -0.24 -1.52 0.88
N ASP A 435 -0.09 -1.99 2.13
CA ASP A 435 0.47 -1.21 3.23
C ASP A 435 -0.13 0.21 3.35
N GLY A 436 -1.46 0.33 3.33
CA GLY A 436 -2.18 1.59 3.47
C GLY A 436 -2.53 2.31 2.16
N GLY A 437 -2.24 1.72 1.00
CA GLY A 437 -2.67 2.27 -0.30
C GLY A 437 -4.20 2.24 -0.47
N THR A 438 -4.79 3.30 -1.04
CA THR A 438 -6.26 3.43 -1.10
C THR A 438 -6.82 3.89 -2.45
N ILE A 439 -8.07 3.51 -2.71
CA ILE A 439 -8.94 4.04 -3.77
C ILE A 439 -10.20 4.53 -3.07
N ILE A 440 -10.49 5.84 -3.09
CA ILE A 440 -11.54 6.43 -2.24
C ILE A 440 -12.44 7.40 -3.04
N SER A 441 -13.76 7.18 -3.03
CA SER A 441 -14.78 8.13 -3.49
C SER A 441 -15.74 8.50 -2.37
N THR A 442 -15.21 9.07 -1.28
CA THR A 442 -15.98 9.34 -0.06
C THR A 442 -16.66 10.71 -0.12
N THR A 443 -17.89 10.81 0.39
CA THR A 443 -18.51 12.09 0.71
C THR A 443 -18.41 12.39 2.21
N LEU A 444 -18.06 13.63 2.55
CA LEU A 444 -18.00 14.19 3.90
C LEU A 444 -19.08 15.28 4.14
N GLY A 445 -19.92 15.53 3.14
CA GLY A 445 -20.94 16.58 3.11
C GLY A 445 -22.27 16.10 2.53
N PRO A 446 -23.24 17.00 2.29
CA PRO A 446 -24.57 16.64 1.77
C PRO A 446 -24.56 16.04 0.35
N GLY A 447 -23.47 16.16 -0.41
CA GLY A 447 -23.31 15.49 -1.70
C GLY A 447 -23.29 13.97 -1.59
N HIS A 448 -23.65 13.28 -2.68
CA HIS A 448 -23.57 11.82 -2.77
C HIS A 448 -22.14 11.34 -3.05
N GLY A 449 -21.78 10.16 -2.52
CA GLY A 449 -20.52 9.47 -2.85
C GLY A 449 -20.49 9.04 -4.32
N GLY A 450 -19.31 8.98 -4.93
CA GLY A 450 -19.16 8.56 -6.32
C GLY A 450 -19.00 7.04 -6.43
N ASP A 451 -19.41 6.48 -7.56
CA ASP A 451 -19.27 5.05 -7.82
C ASP A 451 -17.79 4.69 -8.09
N VAL A 452 -17.34 3.55 -7.58
CA VAL A 452 -15.98 3.01 -7.79
C VAL A 452 -16.05 1.69 -8.54
N THR A 453 -15.49 1.65 -9.75
CA THR A 453 -15.36 0.43 -10.55
C THR A 453 -13.89 0.03 -10.67
N VAL A 454 -13.55 -1.19 -10.24
CA VAL A 454 -12.23 -1.78 -10.38
C VAL A 454 -12.33 -3.06 -11.20
N ARG A 455 -11.69 -3.11 -12.37
CA ARG A 455 -11.66 -4.28 -13.25
C ARG A 455 -10.23 -4.77 -13.43
N ALA A 456 -9.97 -6.01 -13.06
CA ALA A 456 -8.70 -6.68 -13.32
C ALA A 456 -8.90 -7.91 -14.22
N SER A 457 -8.21 -8.02 -15.35
CA SER A 457 -8.28 -9.28 -16.13
C SER A 457 -7.62 -10.46 -15.40
N GLY A 458 -6.73 -10.18 -14.44
CA GLY A 458 -6.05 -11.12 -13.56
C GLY A 458 -6.53 -11.03 -12.11
N SER A 459 -5.96 -10.14 -11.31
CA SER A 459 -6.18 -10.13 -9.85
C SER A 459 -6.40 -8.74 -9.28
N VAL A 460 -7.26 -8.66 -8.26
CA VAL A 460 -7.34 -7.51 -7.33
C VAL A 460 -6.83 -7.96 -5.98
N ILE A 461 -5.80 -7.29 -5.45
CA ILE A 461 -5.10 -7.67 -4.22
C ILE A 461 -5.07 -6.47 -3.27
N LEU A 462 -5.70 -6.62 -2.11
CA LEU A 462 -5.71 -5.68 -1.01
C LEU A 462 -5.01 -6.31 0.19
N MET A 463 -3.93 -5.69 0.68
CA MET A 463 -3.12 -6.26 1.76
C MET A 463 -2.70 -5.19 2.78
N GLY A 464 -2.97 -5.47 4.06
CA GLY A 464 -2.32 -4.80 5.20
C GLY A 464 -2.90 -3.44 5.60
N THR A 465 -2.28 -2.88 6.64
CA THR A 465 -2.51 -1.53 7.18
C THR A 465 -1.14 -0.86 7.40
N SER A 466 -1.07 0.48 7.32
CA SER A 466 0.11 1.27 7.67
C SER A 466 -0.27 2.34 8.68
N GLN A 467 0.39 2.37 9.85
CA GLN A 467 0.16 3.37 10.91
C GLN A 467 -1.32 3.75 11.10
N ASP A 468 -2.18 2.73 11.26
CA ASP A 468 -3.65 2.83 11.43
C ASP A 468 -4.48 3.12 10.17
N VAL A 469 -3.85 3.19 8.99
CA VAL A 469 -4.54 3.36 7.69
C VAL A 469 -4.62 2.01 6.95
N PRO A 470 -5.81 1.39 6.83
CA PRO A 470 -5.95 0.13 6.10
C PRO A 470 -5.96 0.34 4.59
N SER A 471 -5.32 -0.58 3.86
CA SER A 471 -5.46 -0.65 2.41
C SER A 471 -6.94 -0.82 2.05
N SER A 472 -7.49 0.03 1.19
CA SER A 472 -8.95 0.00 0.97
C SER A 472 -9.46 0.53 -0.36
N ILE A 473 -10.59 -0.02 -0.79
CA ILE A 473 -11.47 0.53 -1.83
C ILE A 473 -12.71 1.05 -1.12
N ARG A 474 -12.97 2.37 -1.17
CA ARG A 474 -14.05 3.00 -0.41
C ARG A 474 -14.92 3.90 -1.27
N ALA A 475 -16.22 3.87 -0.99
CA ALA A 475 -17.22 4.79 -1.55
C ALA A 475 -18.14 5.28 -0.43
N ASN A 476 -17.55 5.58 0.73
CA ASN A 476 -18.28 5.82 1.97
C ASN A 476 -19.03 7.16 1.95
N SER A 477 -20.00 7.30 2.84
CA SER A 477 -20.60 8.59 3.19
C SER A 477 -20.42 8.85 4.67
N LEU A 478 -19.43 9.67 5.02
CA LEU A 478 -19.04 9.91 6.39
C LEU A 478 -19.52 11.29 6.82
N GLY A 479 -20.22 11.43 7.94
CA GLY A 479 -20.18 12.76 8.52
C GLY A 479 -20.73 12.91 9.89
N PHE A 480 -20.87 14.18 10.23
CA PHE A 480 -20.91 14.62 11.59
C PHE A 480 -22.36 14.69 12.08
N GLU A 481 -22.53 14.43 13.38
CA GLU A 481 -23.84 14.44 14.03
C GLU A 481 -24.54 15.79 13.79
N GLY A 482 -25.75 15.75 13.23
CA GLY A 482 -26.57 16.93 12.95
C GLY A 482 -26.43 17.52 11.53
N VAL A 483 -25.67 16.90 10.64
CA VAL A 483 -25.58 17.27 9.21
C VAL A 483 -26.29 16.19 8.37
N GLU A 484 -27.17 16.61 7.45
CA GLU A 484 -27.72 15.73 6.41
C GLU A 484 -26.61 15.39 5.41
N ILE A 485 -26.44 14.10 5.13
CA ILE A 485 -25.37 13.59 4.27
C ILE A 485 -26.02 12.78 3.14
N GLY A 486 -25.42 12.83 1.95
CA GLY A 486 -25.83 12.02 0.81
C GLY A 486 -25.58 10.53 1.02
N ASP A 487 -26.15 9.71 0.15
CA ASP A 487 -25.92 8.26 0.13
C ASP A 487 -24.46 7.90 -0.22
N GLY A 488 -24.00 6.73 0.20
CA GLY A 488 -22.72 6.16 -0.23
C GLY A 488 -22.73 5.76 -1.71
N GLY A 489 -21.56 5.77 -2.36
CA GLY A 489 -21.41 5.34 -3.75
C GLY A 489 -21.36 3.81 -3.89
N ASN A 490 -21.70 3.28 -5.05
CA ASN A 490 -21.62 1.83 -5.28
C ASN A 490 -20.18 1.40 -5.61
N ILE A 491 -19.81 0.18 -5.24
CA ILE A 491 -18.52 -0.42 -5.58
C ILE A 491 -18.75 -1.66 -6.45
N LEU A 492 -18.06 -1.74 -7.58
CA LEU A 492 -17.96 -2.93 -8.42
C LEU A 492 -16.50 -3.35 -8.54
N VAL A 493 -16.20 -4.59 -8.15
CA VAL A 493 -14.88 -5.21 -8.32
C VAL A 493 -15.02 -6.47 -9.16
N GLU A 494 -14.41 -6.49 -10.35
CA GLU A 494 -14.41 -7.64 -11.26
C GLU A 494 -12.99 -8.16 -11.47
N ALA A 495 -12.75 -9.46 -11.23
CA ALA A 495 -11.43 -10.06 -11.46
C ALA A 495 -11.49 -11.54 -11.84
N ARG A 496 -10.32 -12.16 -12.12
CA ARG A 496 -10.20 -13.62 -12.00
C ARG A 496 -10.06 -14.04 -10.53
N ARG A 497 -9.25 -13.30 -9.75
CA ARG A 497 -9.06 -13.52 -8.32
C ARG A 497 -9.16 -12.21 -7.55
N VAL A 498 -9.89 -12.20 -6.44
CA VAL A 498 -9.92 -11.09 -5.47
C VAL A 498 -9.38 -11.58 -4.14
N GLU A 499 -8.43 -10.86 -3.56
CA GLU A 499 -7.79 -11.19 -2.29
C GLU A 499 -7.75 -9.97 -1.38
N ILE A 500 -8.31 -10.09 -0.18
CA ILE A 500 -8.45 -9.02 0.82
C ILE A 500 -7.91 -9.57 2.13
N THR A 501 -6.74 -9.09 2.57
CA THR A 501 -6.02 -9.68 3.70
C THR A 501 -5.41 -8.66 4.64
N GLY A 502 -5.15 -9.07 5.88
CA GLY A 502 -4.39 -8.29 6.86
C GLY A 502 -5.06 -6.97 7.26
N GLY A 503 -6.39 -6.97 7.41
CA GLY A 503 -7.18 -5.79 7.82
C GLY A 503 -7.63 -4.88 6.68
N ALA A 504 -7.35 -5.24 5.42
CA ALA A 504 -7.74 -4.46 4.26
C ALA A 504 -9.25 -4.51 3.98
N ARG A 505 -9.82 -3.49 3.33
CA ARG A 505 -11.28 -3.31 3.26
C ARG A 505 -11.81 -2.89 1.89
N ILE A 506 -12.95 -3.43 1.50
CA ILE A 506 -13.83 -2.87 0.47
C ILE A 506 -15.08 -2.38 1.18
N SER A 507 -15.38 -1.09 1.16
CA SER A 507 -16.50 -0.54 1.94
C SER A 507 -17.29 0.55 1.24
N SER A 508 -18.62 0.50 1.36
CA SER A 508 -19.52 1.63 1.08
C SER A 508 -20.37 1.93 2.31
N ASP A 509 -19.69 2.21 3.42
CA ASP A 509 -20.32 2.46 4.71
C ASP A 509 -20.89 3.89 4.78
N THR A 510 -21.98 4.09 5.51
CA THR A 510 -22.50 5.43 5.83
C THR A 510 -22.50 5.74 7.32
N VAL A 511 -22.21 6.99 7.69
CA VAL A 511 -22.18 7.51 9.06
C VAL A 511 -23.07 8.75 9.10
N SER A 512 -24.39 8.57 9.19
CA SER A 512 -25.44 9.56 9.51
C SER A 512 -26.78 9.08 8.89
N THR A 513 -27.48 9.92 8.12
CA THR A 513 -28.80 9.64 7.53
C THR A 513 -28.81 9.01 6.14
N GLY A 514 -27.67 9.03 5.44
CA GLY A 514 -27.53 8.43 4.11
C GLY A 514 -27.56 6.89 4.15
N ARG A 515 -28.01 6.28 3.06
CA ARG A 515 -28.03 4.81 2.87
C ARG A 515 -26.66 4.28 2.43
N GLY A 516 -26.33 3.06 2.88
CA GLY A 516 -25.18 2.28 2.38
C GLY A 516 -25.24 2.10 0.87
N GLY A 517 -24.11 2.30 0.18
CA GLY A 517 -24.01 1.99 -1.25
C GLY A 517 -23.82 0.48 -1.48
N ASN A 518 -24.21 -0.03 -2.64
CA ASN A 518 -24.09 -1.47 -2.90
C ASN A 518 -22.63 -1.86 -3.20
N VAL A 519 -22.22 -3.04 -2.74
CA VAL A 519 -20.88 -3.59 -3.00
C VAL A 519 -21.00 -4.91 -3.75
N THR A 520 -20.50 -4.94 -4.99
CA THR A 520 -20.47 -6.14 -5.84
C THR A 520 -19.03 -6.58 -6.08
N VAL A 521 -18.70 -7.81 -5.71
CA VAL A 521 -17.38 -8.44 -5.94
C VAL A 521 -17.57 -9.71 -6.76
N GLN A 522 -17.13 -9.68 -8.01
CA GLN A 522 -17.25 -10.80 -8.95
C GLN A 522 -15.86 -11.31 -9.34
N ALA A 523 -15.60 -12.58 -9.04
CA ALA A 523 -14.38 -13.27 -9.44
C ALA A 523 -14.69 -14.48 -10.33
N THR A 524 -14.00 -14.68 -11.44
CA THR A 524 -14.21 -15.90 -12.24
C THR A 524 -13.61 -17.17 -11.60
N ASP A 525 -12.70 -17.02 -10.62
CA ASP A 525 -12.04 -18.13 -9.93
C ASP A 525 -12.21 -18.08 -8.42
N THR A 526 -11.70 -17.06 -7.72
CA THR A 526 -11.71 -17.09 -6.24
C THR A 526 -11.82 -15.71 -5.61
N VAL A 527 -12.62 -15.60 -4.54
CA VAL A 527 -12.62 -14.48 -3.59
C VAL A 527 -12.09 -14.98 -2.25
N ILE A 528 -11.06 -14.33 -1.71
CA ILE A 528 -10.46 -14.62 -0.40
C ILE A 528 -10.57 -13.36 0.45
N VAL A 529 -11.20 -13.48 1.62
CA VAL A 529 -11.22 -12.44 2.67
C VAL A 529 -10.64 -13.07 3.94
N ALA A 530 -9.45 -12.64 4.37
CA ALA A 530 -8.73 -13.37 5.41
C ALA A 530 -7.96 -12.51 6.43
N GLY A 531 -8.19 -12.82 7.70
CA GLY A 531 -7.42 -12.30 8.82
C GLY A 531 -7.83 -10.91 9.28
N VAL A 532 -7.17 -10.49 10.36
CA VAL A 532 -7.22 -9.15 10.95
C VAL A 532 -5.84 -8.48 10.84
N ASP A 533 -5.76 -7.18 11.08
CA ASP A 533 -4.47 -6.50 11.28
C ASP A 533 -3.92 -6.66 12.71
N GLU A 534 -2.83 -5.95 13.04
CA GLU A 534 -2.21 -5.97 14.38
C GLU A 534 -3.10 -5.37 15.48
N LEU A 535 -4.10 -4.56 15.13
CA LEU A 535 -5.07 -3.95 16.04
C LEU A 535 -6.37 -4.73 16.14
N GLY A 536 -6.48 -5.87 15.44
CA GLY A 536 -7.68 -6.69 15.40
C GLY A 536 -8.76 -6.18 14.43
N LEU A 537 -8.45 -5.19 13.57
CA LEU A 537 -9.37 -4.74 12.52
C LEU A 537 -9.53 -5.84 11.46
N PRO A 538 -10.75 -6.30 11.16
CA PRO A 538 -10.98 -7.37 10.21
C PRO A 538 -10.78 -6.93 8.76
N SER A 539 -10.23 -7.84 7.97
CA SER A 539 -10.34 -7.76 6.52
C SER A 539 -11.81 -7.87 6.14
N ALA A 540 -12.33 -6.94 5.34
CA ALA A 540 -13.78 -6.82 5.19
C ALA A 540 -14.28 -6.46 3.79
N ILE A 541 -15.47 -6.98 3.45
CA ILE A 541 -16.36 -6.44 2.41
C ILE A 541 -17.60 -5.91 3.14
N ALA A 542 -17.86 -4.60 3.04
CA ALA A 542 -18.75 -3.93 3.98
C ALA A 542 -19.68 -2.90 3.31
N SER A 543 -20.93 -2.84 3.76
CA SER A 543 -21.90 -1.81 3.38
C SER A 543 -22.80 -1.48 4.57
N ASN A 544 -22.19 -0.96 5.63
CA ASN A 544 -22.85 -0.75 6.92
C ASN A 544 -23.37 0.67 7.09
N THR A 545 -24.41 0.82 7.89
CA THR A 545 -24.79 2.13 8.45
C THR A 545 -24.37 2.25 9.91
N LEU A 546 -23.59 3.28 10.23
CA LEU A 546 -22.96 3.53 11.51
C LEU A 546 -23.48 4.82 12.14
N ASN A 547 -24.71 4.84 12.69
CA ASN A 547 -25.25 6.01 13.41
C ASN A 547 -26.12 5.59 14.60
N LEU A 548 -25.75 6.01 15.81
CA LEU A 548 -26.47 5.68 17.05
C LEU A 548 -27.66 6.62 17.34
N GLY A 549 -27.85 7.70 16.57
CA GLY A 549 -28.93 8.69 16.72
C GLY A 549 -30.23 8.37 15.95
N GLU A 550 -31.22 9.28 16.00
CA GLU A 550 -32.60 9.07 15.47
C GLU A 550 -32.74 9.04 13.92
N GLY A 551 -31.66 8.81 13.16
CA GLY A 551 -31.69 9.01 11.71
C GLY A 551 -30.90 8.04 10.84
N ALA A 552 -30.37 6.92 11.35
CA ALA A 552 -29.56 6.02 10.52
C ALA A 552 -30.28 5.53 9.24
N GLY A 553 -29.62 5.65 8.08
CA GLY A 553 -30.08 5.04 6.82
C GLY A 553 -30.00 3.52 6.82
N ASP A 554 -30.63 2.88 5.83
CA ASP A 554 -30.56 1.42 5.65
C ASP A 554 -29.17 1.00 5.12
N GLY A 555 -28.70 -0.19 5.53
CA GLY A 555 -27.48 -0.80 4.98
C GLY A 555 -27.65 -1.18 3.51
N GLY A 556 -26.56 -1.13 2.73
CA GLY A 556 -26.60 -1.46 1.31
C GLY A 556 -26.52 -2.96 1.03
N ALA A 557 -26.75 -3.36 -0.22
CA ALA A 557 -26.64 -4.75 -0.64
C ALA A 557 -25.20 -5.14 -0.96
N ILE A 558 -24.81 -6.36 -0.58
CA ILE A 558 -23.52 -6.96 -0.89
C ILE A 558 -23.75 -8.21 -1.74
N LEU A 559 -23.09 -8.28 -2.89
CA LEU A 559 -23.07 -9.46 -3.76
C LEU A 559 -21.62 -9.93 -3.94
N VAL A 560 -21.32 -11.16 -3.56
CA VAL A 560 -20.02 -11.80 -3.80
C VAL A 560 -20.23 -13.05 -4.65
N GLU A 561 -19.70 -13.06 -5.87
CA GLU A 561 -19.82 -14.19 -6.79
C GLU A 561 -18.44 -14.75 -7.16
N ALA A 562 -18.25 -16.06 -7.02
CA ALA A 562 -17.02 -16.71 -7.44
C ALA A 562 -17.18 -18.18 -7.83
N ARG A 563 -16.11 -18.83 -8.30
CA ARG A 563 -16.06 -20.29 -8.27
C ARG A 563 -15.85 -20.79 -6.84
N MET A 564 -15.01 -20.11 -6.05
CA MET A 564 -14.79 -20.40 -4.63
C MET A 564 -14.74 -19.11 -3.81
N VAL A 565 -15.42 -19.08 -2.67
CA VAL A 565 -15.36 -17.98 -1.69
C VAL A 565 -14.81 -18.49 -0.37
N VAL A 566 -13.76 -17.84 0.15
CA VAL A 566 -13.13 -18.18 1.43
C VAL A 566 -13.16 -16.97 2.35
N VAL A 567 -13.72 -17.13 3.55
CA VAL A 567 -13.71 -16.13 4.63
C VAL A 567 -13.04 -16.73 5.85
N SER A 568 -11.89 -16.22 6.28
CA SER A 568 -11.12 -16.88 7.35
C SER A 568 -10.43 -15.96 8.34
N GLY A 569 -10.06 -16.51 9.49
CA GLY A 569 -9.20 -15.84 10.48
C GLY A 569 -9.79 -14.57 11.10
N GLY A 570 -11.10 -14.48 11.26
CA GLY A 570 -11.81 -13.31 11.80
C GLY A 570 -12.19 -12.24 10.76
N ALA A 571 -12.12 -12.58 9.47
CA ALA A 571 -12.57 -11.70 8.39
C ALA A 571 -14.11 -11.60 8.30
N GLU A 572 -14.61 -10.55 7.65
CA GLU A 572 -16.03 -10.19 7.65
C GLU A 572 -16.59 -9.83 6.26
N ILE A 573 -17.80 -10.32 5.95
CA ILE A 573 -18.65 -9.81 4.87
C ILE A 573 -19.94 -9.32 5.52
N SER A 574 -20.19 -8.01 5.55
CA SER A 574 -21.22 -7.43 6.44
C SER A 574 -21.96 -6.22 5.88
N GLY A 575 -23.28 -6.34 5.80
CA GLY A 575 -24.22 -5.27 5.43
C GLY A 575 -25.08 -4.88 6.63
N GLY A 576 -24.47 -4.61 7.79
CA GLY A 576 -25.17 -4.37 9.04
C GLY A 576 -25.59 -2.91 9.29
N THR A 577 -26.20 -2.69 10.45
CA THR A 577 -26.62 -1.35 10.93
C THR A 577 -26.36 -1.24 12.43
N SER A 578 -25.78 -0.13 12.88
CA SER A 578 -25.67 0.17 14.32
C SER A 578 -26.77 1.09 14.85
N GLY A 579 -27.66 1.57 13.96
CA GLY A 579 -28.73 2.52 14.25
C GLY A 579 -30.15 1.99 14.10
N PRO A 580 -31.16 2.88 13.98
CA PRO A 580 -32.54 2.50 13.68
C PRO A 580 -32.80 2.04 12.23
N GLY A 581 -31.88 2.30 11.29
CA GLY A 581 -31.99 1.83 9.90
C GLY A 581 -31.92 0.30 9.81
N ARG A 582 -32.43 -0.31 8.73
CA ARG A 582 -32.46 -1.76 8.55
C ARG A 582 -31.12 -2.31 8.07
N GLY A 583 -30.78 -3.54 8.43
CA GLY A 583 -29.67 -4.28 7.84
C GLY A 583 -29.91 -4.54 6.35
N GLY A 584 -28.83 -4.58 5.57
CA GLY A 584 -28.83 -4.81 4.13
C GLY A 584 -29.00 -6.28 3.72
N GLU A 585 -28.91 -6.54 2.42
CA GLU A 585 -28.90 -7.89 1.84
C GLU A 585 -27.46 -8.34 1.60
N VAL A 586 -27.08 -9.54 2.05
CA VAL A 586 -25.76 -10.12 1.80
C VAL A 586 -25.91 -11.45 1.07
N SER A 587 -25.51 -11.47 -0.20
CA SER A 587 -25.57 -12.63 -1.08
C SER A 587 -24.16 -13.11 -1.43
N VAL A 588 -23.81 -14.33 -1.02
CA VAL A 588 -22.52 -14.98 -1.32
C VAL A 588 -22.77 -16.24 -2.12
N ILE A 589 -22.42 -16.20 -3.40
CA ILE A 589 -22.73 -17.24 -4.38
C ILE A 589 -21.42 -17.82 -4.92
N ALA A 590 -21.16 -19.09 -4.63
CA ALA A 590 -20.03 -19.81 -5.19
C ALA A 590 -20.50 -20.95 -6.10
N ARG A 591 -19.83 -21.15 -7.25
CA ARG A 591 -20.11 -22.31 -8.10
C ARG A 591 -19.73 -23.63 -7.44
N ASP A 592 -18.57 -23.67 -6.78
CA ASP A 592 -18.01 -24.89 -6.18
C ASP A 592 -18.16 -24.85 -4.65
N ALA A 593 -17.55 -23.88 -3.97
CA ALA A 593 -17.51 -23.90 -2.51
C ALA A 593 -17.54 -22.53 -1.84
N VAL A 594 -18.30 -22.44 -0.75
CA VAL A 594 -18.22 -21.38 0.25
C VAL A 594 -17.59 -21.96 1.52
N ILE A 595 -16.46 -21.40 1.95
CA ILE A 595 -15.69 -21.87 3.11
C ILE A 595 -15.56 -20.72 4.10
N LEU A 596 -16.09 -20.90 5.31
CA LEU A 596 -15.88 -19.99 6.43
C LEU A 596 -15.12 -20.74 7.54
N GLU A 597 -13.99 -20.21 7.97
CA GLU A 597 -13.17 -20.90 8.97
C GLU A 597 -12.51 -19.97 9.99
N GLY A 598 -12.42 -20.46 11.22
CA GLY A 598 -11.57 -19.90 12.25
C GLY A 598 -12.07 -18.62 12.91
N THR A 599 -11.26 -18.16 13.85
CA THR A 599 -11.37 -16.88 14.54
C THR A 599 -10.07 -16.09 14.39
N SER A 600 -10.10 -14.79 14.64
CA SER A 600 -8.88 -14.00 14.84
C SER A 600 -8.13 -14.47 16.11
N PRO A 601 -6.86 -14.06 16.30
CA PRO A 601 -6.13 -14.28 17.54
C PRO A 601 -6.85 -13.76 18.79
N ASP A 602 -7.66 -12.69 18.64
CA ASP A 602 -8.46 -12.09 19.72
C ASP A 602 -9.85 -12.75 19.89
N GLY A 603 -10.12 -13.82 19.15
CA GLY A 603 -11.35 -14.59 19.24
C GLY A 603 -12.52 -14.04 18.43
N LEU A 604 -12.30 -13.10 17.51
CA LEU A 604 -13.36 -12.63 16.59
C LEU A 604 -13.66 -13.72 15.56
N SER A 605 -14.92 -14.14 15.45
CA SER A 605 -15.35 -15.11 14.43
C SER A 605 -15.17 -14.56 13.01
N SER A 606 -14.89 -15.45 12.06
CA SER A 606 -15.13 -15.15 10.64
C SER A 606 -16.64 -15.09 10.38
N VAL A 607 -17.14 -14.01 9.76
CA VAL A 607 -18.58 -13.73 9.65
C VAL A 607 -19.01 -13.43 8.20
N ILE A 608 -20.14 -14.01 7.79
CA ILE A 608 -20.99 -13.47 6.73
C ILE A 608 -22.31 -13.05 7.38
N GLY A 609 -22.67 -11.77 7.33
CA GLY A 609 -23.85 -11.32 8.07
C GLY A 609 -24.48 -10.00 7.69
N ALA A 610 -25.70 -9.82 8.18
CA ALA A 610 -26.49 -8.61 8.04
C ALA A 610 -27.11 -8.26 9.39
N GLU A 611 -26.26 -8.08 10.41
CA GLU A 611 -26.67 -7.88 11.80
C GLU A 611 -27.17 -6.46 12.06
N ALA A 612 -28.13 -6.33 12.98
CA ALA A 612 -28.59 -5.04 13.50
C ALA A 612 -28.20 -4.87 14.98
N LEU A 613 -27.29 -3.95 15.27
CA LEU A 613 -26.86 -3.64 16.64
C LEU A 613 -27.75 -2.58 17.31
N GLY A 614 -28.43 -1.74 16.51
CA GLY A 614 -29.35 -0.69 16.96
C GLY A 614 -30.83 -1.13 16.94
N ALA A 615 -31.75 -0.16 16.95
CA ALA A 615 -33.18 -0.41 17.00
C ALA A 615 -33.79 -0.97 15.69
N GLY A 616 -33.03 -0.98 14.59
CA GLY A 616 -33.47 -1.47 13.28
C GLY A 616 -33.60 -2.99 13.19
N ASP A 617 -34.33 -3.45 12.19
CA ASP A 617 -34.45 -4.88 11.86
C ASP A 617 -33.15 -5.38 11.20
N ALA A 618 -32.72 -6.61 11.51
CA ALA A 618 -31.62 -7.25 10.81
C ALA A 618 -32.00 -7.60 9.35
N GLY A 619 -30.99 -7.71 8.51
CA GLY A 619 -31.15 -7.85 7.06
C GLY A 619 -31.44 -9.26 6.57
N THR A 620 -30.96 -9.58 5.37
CA THR A 620 -31.06 -10.94 4.82
C THR A 620 -29.71 -11.45 4.39
N VAL A 621 -29.47 -12.75 4.57
CA VAL A 621 -28.23 -13.41 4.16
C VAL A 621 -28.57 -14.63 3.29
N LEU A 622 -28.02 -14.66 2.08
CA LEU A 622 -28.09 -15.77 1.15
C LEU A 622 -26.69 -16.34 0.93
N VAL A 623 -26.52 -17.65 1.13
CA VAL A 623 -25.27 -18.35 0.83
C VAL A 623 -25.56 -19.54 -0.09
N GLU A 624 -24.94 -19.56 -1.27
CA GLU A 624 -25.12 -20.61 -2.27
C GLU A 624 -23.79 -21.25 -2.68
N GLY A 625 -23.76 -22.58 -2.80
CA GLY A 625 -22.56 -23.35 -3.16
C GLY A 625 -22.86 -24.72 -3.74
N GLN A 626 -21.88 -25.42 -4.30
CA GLN A 626 -21.98 -26.89 -4.34
C GLN A 626 -21.76 -27.44 -2.93
N THR A 627 -20.78 -26.92 -2.20
CA THR A 627 -20.58 -27.19 -0.77
C THR A 627 -20.51 -25.89 0.04
N VAL A 628 -21.10 -25.88 1.23
CA VAL A 628 -20.98 -24.79 2.21
C VAL A 628 -20.41 -25.35 3.51
N THR A 629 -19.27 -24.84 3.95
CA THR A 629 -18.53 -25.35 5.11
C THR A 629 -18.26 -24.23 6.12
N LEU A 630 -18.67 -24.43 7.38
CA LEU A 630 -18.39 -23.54 8.51
C LEU A 630 -17.60 -24.31 9.56
N THR A 631 -16.39 -23.86 9.90
CA THR A 631 -15.55 -24.53 10.90
C THR A 631 -14.91 -23.58 11.89
N ALA A 632 -14.43 -24.12 13.01
CA ALA A 632 -13.53 -23.45 13.93
C ALA A 632 -14.02 -22.08 14.45
N GLY A 633 -15.32 -21.94 14.73
CA GLY A 633 -15.92 -20.73 15.29
C GLY A 633 -16.53 -19.76 14.29
N ALA A 634 -16.58 -20.12 13.00
CA ALA A 634 -17.14 -19.27 11.94
C ALA A 634 -18.68 -19.20 11.93
N ARG A 635 -19.24 -18.05 11.54
CA ARG A 635 -20.68 -17.75 11.70
C ARG A 635 -21.32 -17.18 10.43
N ILE A 636 -22.55 -17.61 10.14
CA ILE A 636 -23.47 -16.89 9.25
C ILE A 636 -24.55 -16.27 10.15
N SER A 637 -24.77 -14.96 10.07
CA SER A 637 -25.57 -14.26 11.08
C SER A 637 -26.44 -13.14 10.51
N SER A 638 -27.71 -13.14 10.87
CA SER A 638 -28.61 -11.99 10.70
C SER A 638 -29.36 -11.71 12.01
N ALA A 639 -28.57 -11.67 13.09
CA ALA A 639 -29.06 -11.45 14.44
C ALA A 639 -29.28 -9.96 14.75
N THR A 640 -30.12 -9.68 15.75
CA THR A 640 -30.40 -8.34 16.25
C THR A 640 -30.04 -8.23 17.73
N ARG A 641 -29.23 -7.23 18.10
CA ARG A 641 -28.89 -6.91 19.50
C ARG A 641 -29.67 -5.74 20.09
N GLY A 642 -30.37 -4.96 19.25
CA GLY A 642 -31.29 -3.92 19.70
C GLY A 642 -32.75 -4.38 19.69
N SER A 643 -33.69 -3.43 19.57
CA SER A 643 -35.13 -3.69 19.67
C SER A 643 -35.81 -4.22 18.40
N GLY A 644 -35.09 -4.35 17.29
CA GLY A 644 -35.64 -4.78 16.00
C GLY A 644 -35.85 -6.30 15.88
N ARG A 645 -36.47 -6.72 14.77
CA ARG A 645 -36.66 -8.14 14.43
C ARG A 645 -35.36 -8.80 14.00
N GLY A 646 -35.22 -10.10 14.27
CA GLY A 646 -34.17 -10.91 13.64
C GLY A 646 -34.40 -11.04 12.14
N GLY A 647 -33.31 -11.16 11.37
CA GLY A 647 -33.34 -11.22 9.91
C GLY A 647 -33.53 -12.64 9.36
N THR A 648 -33.38 -12.81 8.05
CA THR A 648 -33.53 -14.14 7.42
C THR A 648 -32.20 -14.67 6.91
N VAL A 649 -31.89 -15.93 7.19
CA VAL A 649 -30.72 -16.62 6.60
C VAL A 649 -31.18 -17.79 5.74
N THR A 650 -30.74 -17.82 4.48
CA THR A 650 -30.93 -18.93 3.55
C THR A 650 -29.58 -19.49 3.12
N VAL A 651 -29.37 -20.79 3.34
CA VAL A 651 -28.17 -21.51 2.89
C VAL A 651 -28.57 -22.65 1.96
N THR A 652 -28.11 -22.61 0.72
CA THR A 652 -28.39 -23.63 -0.29
C THR A 652 -27.09 -24.26 -0.77
N ALA A 653 -26.98 -25.58 -0.69
CA ALA A 653 -25.88 -26.33 -1.29
C ALA A 653 -26.42 -27.41 -2.23
N THR A 654 -25.81 -27.64 -3.39
CA THR A 654 -26.24 -28.76 -4.24
C THR A 654 -25.72 -30.12 -3.78
N ASP A 655 -24.67 -30.14 -2.95
CA ASP A 655 -24.06 -31.35 -2.38
C ASP A 655 -24.19 -31.33 -0.84
N ALA A 656 -23.40 -30.52 -0.13
CA ALA A 656 -23.38 -30.60 1.33
C ALA A 656 -23.30 -29.24 2.04
N VAL A 657 -24.02 -29.14 3.16
CA VAL A 657 -23.78 -28.12 4.20
C VAL A 657 -23.15 -28.80 5.41
N THR A 658 -21.93 -28.38 5.77
CA THR A 658 -21.20 -28.91 6.93
C THR A 658 -20.90 -27.79 7.92
N ILE A 659 -21.33 -27.95 9.16
CA ILE A 659 -21.01 -27.04 10.27
C ILE A 659 -20.30 -27.85 11.35
N ASP A 660 -19.07 -27.48 11.68
CA ASP A 660 -18.20 -28.25 12.56
C ASP A 660 -17.53 -27.38 13.63
N GLY A 661 -17.61 -27.83 14.88
CA GLY A 661 -16.91 -27.22 16.01
C GLY A 661 -17.75 -26.25 16.83
N SER A 662 -17.35 -26.07 18.08
CA SER A 662 -18.01 -25.17 19.03
C SER A 662 -17.87 -23.71 18.58
N GLY A 663 -18.99 -22.99 18.58
CA GLY A 663 -19.06 -21.59 18.15
C GLY A 663 -19.31 -21.42 16.65
N SER A 664 -19.20 -22.49 15.85
CA SER A 664 -19.62 -22.46 14.45
C SER A 664 -21.13 -22.60 14.32
N GLY A 665 -21.75 -21.80 13.45
CA GLY A 665 -23.21 -21.87 13.32
C GLY A 665 -23.89 -20.84 12.44
N ILE A 666 -25.21 -20.98 12.37
CA ILE A 666 -26.13 -20.06 11.68
C ILE A 666 -27.06 -19.43 12.72
N PHE A 667 -27.16 -18.10 12.72
CA PHE A 667 -27.84 -17.35 13.79
C PHE A 667 -28.79 -16.29 13.23
N THR A 668 -30.01 -16.25 13.75
CA THR A 668 -31.01 -15.18 13.53
C THR A 668 -31.62 -14.73 14.86
N ASP A 669 -30.84 -14.84 15.93
CA ASP A 669 -31.25 -14.55 17.29
C ASP A 669 -31.62 -13.06 17.45
N THR A 670 -32.60 -12.75 18.30
CA THR A 670 -32.90 -11.38 18.73
C THR A 670 -32.87 -11.25 20.24
N THR A 671 -32.31 -10.14 20.72
CA THR A 671 -32.41 -9.74 22.13
C THR A 671 -33.49 -8.68 22.38
N GLY A 672 -34.13 -8.19 21.33
CA GLY A 672 -35.16 -7.16 21.38
C GLY A 672 -36.56 -7.69 21.69
N ASP A 673 -37.51 -6.77 21.85
CA ASP A 673 -38.92 -7.08 22.14
C ASP A 673 -39.71 -7.61 20.93
N GLN A 674 -39.05 -7.76 19.78
CA GLN A 674 -39.64 -8.25 18.53
C GLN A 674 -39.27 -9.72 18.27
N SER A 675 -39.89 -10.33 17.26
CA SER A 675 -39.67 -11.75 16.94
C SER A 675 -38.25 -12.05 16.43
N GLY A 676 -37.75 -13.24 16.77
CA GLY A 676 -36.55 -13.83 16.18
C GLY A 676 -36.71 -14.10 14.69
N GLY A 677 -35.60 -14.22 13.97
CA GLY A 677 -35.60 -14.35 12.52
C GLY A 677 -35.59 -15.80 12.01
N ASP A 678 -35.78 -16.00 10.71
CA ASP A 678 -35.96 -17.33 10.12
C ASP A 678 -34.69 -17.89 9.48
N ILE A 679 -34.47 -19.20 9.60
CA ILE A 679 -33.35 -19.93 8.99
C ILE A 679 -33.86 -21.03 8.06
N THR A 680 -33.39 -21.03 6.82
CA THR A 680 -33.62 -22.10 5.85
C THR A 680 -32.30 -22.69 5.37
N VAL A 681 -32.13 -24.02 5.48
CA VAL A 681 -30.97 -24.74 4.96
C VAL A 681 -31.43 -25.87 4.04
N THR A 682 -30.92 -25.90 2.81
CA THR A 682 -31.23 -26.94 1.81
C THR A 682 -29.96 -27.54 1.24
N ALA A 683 -29.82 -28.87 1.28
CA ALA A 683 -28.68 -29.58 0.68
C ALA A 683 -28.99 -31.04 0.32
N GLN A 684 -28.09 -31.74 -0.36
CA GLN A 684 -28.19 -33.21 -0.46
C GLN A 684 -27.91 -33.84 0.93
N ASP A 685 -26.82 -33.41 1.59
CA ASP A 685 -26.49 -33.79 2.96
C ASP A 685 -26.30 -32.56 3.86
N ILE A 686 -26.86 -32.59 5.07
CA ILE A 686 -26.61 -31.59 6.12
C ILE A 686 -25.92 -32.27 7.31
N ARG A 687 -24.76 -31.76 7.72
CA ARG A 687 -23.94 -32.31 8.81
C ARG A 687 -23.63 -31.24 9.86
N LEU A 688 -24.00 -31.50 11.11
CA LEU A 688 -23.67 -30.69 12.29
C LEU A 688 -22.83 -31.54 13.25
N THR A 689 -21.61 -31.12 13.57
CA THR A 689 -20.70 -31.90 14.43
C THR A 689 -19.98 -31.04 15.48
N HIS A 690 -19.53 -31.70 16.55
CA HIS A 690 -18.61 -31.14 17.55
C HIS A 690 -19.03 -29.80 18.17
N GLY A 691 -20.32 -29.62 18.48
CA GLY A 691 -20.82 -28.40 19.12
C GLY A 691 -21.36 -27.33 18.17
N ALA A 692 -21.54 -27.64 16.89
CA ALA A 692 -22.18 -26.76 15.92
C ALA A 692 -23.61 -26.35 16.33
N MET A 693 -24.03 -25.13 15.96
CA MET A 693 -25.30 -24.53 16.37
C MET A 693 -26.09 -23.95 15.18
N ILE A 694 -27.41 -24.18 15.16
CA ILE A 694 -28.36 -23.41 14.34
C ILE A 694 -29.40 -22.82 15.30
N SER A 695 -29.54 -21.49 15.31
CA SER A 695 -30.28 -20.78 16.36
C SER A 695 -31.12 -19.62 15.83
N ALA A 696 -32.41 -19.63 16.18
CA ALA A 696 -33.38 -18.58 15.85
C ALA A 696 -34.15 -18.16 17.12
N GLN A 697 -33.41 -17.79 18.17
CA GLN A 697 -33.95 -17.51 19.50
C GLN A 697 -34.45 -16.06 19.64
N SER A 698 -35.37 -15.85 20.59
CA SER A 698 -35.79 -14.53 21.06
C SER A 698 -35.62 -14.47 22.57
N SER A 699 -34.70 -13.65 23.06
CA SER A 699 -34.49 -13.47 24.50
C SER A 699 -35.31 -12.31 25.10
N GLY A 700 -36.05 -11.56 24.28
CA GLY A 700 -36.94 -10.49 24.71
C GLY A 700 -38.42 -10.91 24.77
N GLU A 701 -39.32 -9.96 24.50
CA GLU A 701 -40.78 -10.17 24.54
C GLU A 701 -41.38 -10.78 23.25
N GLY A 702 -40.61 -10.95 22.17
CA GLY A 702 -41.11 -11.47 20.89
C GLY A 702 -41.01 -13.00 20.75
N ASP A 703 -41.74 -13.54 19.78
CA ASP A 703 -41.71 -14.98 19.44
C ASP A 703 -40.34 -15.42 18.91
N ALA A 704 -39.96 -16.68 19.11
CA ALA A 704 -38.80 -17.25 18.44
C ALA A 704 -39.08 -17.51 16.95
N GLY A 705 -38.03 -17.56 16.13
CA GLY A 705 -38.13 -17.71 14.69
C GLY A 705 -38.43 -19.14 14.23
N ILE A 706 -38.39 -19.35 12.92
CA ILE A 706 -38.60 -20.66 12.27
C ILE A 706 -37.29 -21.19 11.71
N ILE A 707 -36.99 -22.46 11.98
CA ILE A 707 -35.87 -23.19 11.37
C ILE A 707 -36.41 -24.27 10.44
N THR A 708 -36.04 -24.23 9.16
CA THR A 708 -36.36 -25.25 8.15
C THR A 708 -35.09 -25.87 7.59
N LEU A 709 -34.88 -27.16 7.84
CA LEU A 709 -33.76 -27.95 7.33
C LEU A 709 -34.26 -29.01 6.36
N THR A 710 -33.81 -28.95 5.11
CA THR A 710 -34.20 -29.88 4.03
C THR A 710 -32.98 -30.56 3.45
N ALA A 711 -32.76 -31.81 3.82
CA ALA A 711 -31.75 -32.67 3.21
C ALA A 711 -32.42 -33.59 2.15
N GLU A 712 -31.88 -33.69 0.95
CA GLU A 712 -32.40 -34.68 -0.02
C GLU A 712 -32.12 -36.11 0.44
N ASP A 713 -30.98 -36.35 1.07
CA ASP A 713 -30.54 -37.65 1.55
C ASP A 713 -30.47 -37.72 3.08
N THR A 714 -29.50 -37.04 3.70
CA THR A 714 -29.15 -37.26 5.11
C THR A 714 -29.08 -35.97 5.91
N PHE A 715 -29.72 -35.95 7.08
CA PHE A 715 -29.45 -35.01 8.15
C PHE A 715 -28.73 -35.72 9.30
N LEU A 716 -27.49 -35.31 9.59
CA LEU A 716 -26.66 -35.83 10.67
C LEU A 716 -26.35 -34.72 11.68
N SER A 717 -26.62 -34.99 12.96
CA SER A 717 -26.24 -34.12 14.07
C SER A 717 -25.52 -34.95 15.15
N GLU A 718 -24.28 -34.59 15.48
CA GLU A 718 -23.45 -35.27 16.49
C GLU A 718 -22.86 -34.26 17.49
N GLY A 719 -23.32 -34.28 18.74
CA GLY A 719 -22.91 -33.32 19.76
C GLY A 719 -23.32 -31.87 19.46
N SER A 720 -24.41 -31.64 18.72
CA SER A 720 -24.79 -30.34 18.16
C SER A 720 -26.22 -29.92 18.55
N SER A 721 -26.61 -28.68 18.22
CA SER A 721 -27.93 -28.15 18.57
C SER A 721 -28.64 -27.40 17.43
N VAL A 722 -29.96 -27.56 17.37
CA VAL A 722 -30.89 -26.78 16.53
C VAL A 722 -31.98 -26.23 17.45
N THR A 723 -32.05 -24.91 17.60
CA THR A 723 -32.85 -24.29 18.68
C THR A 723 -33.68 -23.10 18.21
N THR A 724 -34.98 -23.12 18.49
CA THR A 724 -35.86 -21.95 18.57
C THR A 724 -36.27 -21.81 20.02
N ALA A 725 -35.98 -20.69 20.67
CA ALA A 725 -36.34 -20.51 22.07
C ALA A 725 -36.81 -19.10 22.34
N ALA A 726 -37.93 -18.94 23.04
CA ALA A 726 -38.47 -17.65 23.44
C ALA A 726 -38.39 -17.47 24.96
N ALA A 727 -38.00 -16.30 25.43
CA ALA A 727 -37.97 -16.01 26.86
C ALA A 727 -39.38 -15.80 27.44
N GLN A 728 -40.18 -14.96 26.77
CA GLN A 728 -41.51 -14.54 27.27
C GLN A 728 -42.70 -14.92 26.35
N ALA A 729 -42.44 -15.23 25.07
CA ALA A 729 -43.47 -15.49 24.05
C ALA A 729 -43.38 -16.90 23.44
N ASP A 730 -43.89 -17.13 22.22
CA ASP A 730 -44.04 -18.47 21.65
C ASP A 730 -42.71 -19.06 21.13
N GLY A 731 -42.49 -20.36 21.34
CA GLY A 731 -41.21 -21.07 21.18
C GLY A 731 -40.71 -21.34 19.75
N GLY A 732 -41.28 -20.70 18.72
CA GLY A 732 -40.88 -20.85 17.31
C GLY A 732 -41.20 -22.23 16.72
N ASN A 733 -40.80 -22.52 15.48
CA ASN A 733 -41.04 -23.83 14.88
C ASN A 733 -39.77 -24.41 14.23
N ILE A 734 -39.56 -25.72 14.38
CA ILE A 734 -38.46 -26.44 13.73
C ILE A 734 -39.02 -27.50 12.80
N ARG A 735 -38.56 -27.50 11.54
CA ARG A 735 -38.85 -28.54 10.56
C ARG A 735 -37.57 -29.16 10.05
N VAL A 736 -37.42 -30.48 10.19
CA VAL A 736 -36.31 -31.26 9.64
C VAL A 736 -36.85 -32.31 8.68
N THR A 737 -36.46 -32.26 7.41
CA THR A 737 -36.84 -33.23 6.40
C THR A 737 -35.59 -33.86 5.79
N ALA A 738 -35.53 -35.19 5.69
CA ALA A 738 -34.46 -35.91 5.01
C ALA A 738 -35.00 -37.08 4.18
N GLY A 739 -34.59 -37.25 2.92
CA GLY A 739 -35.16 -38.31 2.08
C GLY A 739 -34.79 -39.74 2.48
N LYS A 740 -33.68 -39.95 3.20
CA LYS A 740 -33.21 -41.27 3.66
C LYS A 740 -33.10 -41.39 5.17
N LEU A 741 -32.39 -40.46 5.84
CA LEU A 741 -32.04 -40.60 7.25
C LEU A 741 -31.99 -39.25 7.99
N ILE A 742 -32.64 -39.19 9.14
CA ILE A 742 -32.35 -38.23 10.22
C ILE A 742 -31.64 -38.99 11.33
N ARG A 743 -30.40 -38.62 11.67
CA ARG A 743 -29.65 -39.19 12.80
C ARG A 743 -29.22 -38.09 13.77
N LEU A 744 -29.70 -38.20 15.00
CA LEU A 744 -29.27 -37.39 16.14
C LEU A 744 -28.45 -38.27 17.09
N GLN A 745 -27.23 -37.84 17.40
CA GLN A 745 -26.37 -38.47 18.40
C GLN A 745 -25.86 -37.43 19.37
N ASP A 746 -26.07 -37.62 20.67
CA ASP A 746 -25.66 -36.65 21.70
C ASP A 746 -26.12 -35.20 21.41
N SER A 747 -27.25 -35.04 20.70
CA SER A 747 -27.66 -33.77 20.09
C SER A 747 -29.02 -33.30 20.59
N GLN A 748 -29.32 -32.02 20.34
CA GLN A 748 -30.53 -31.37 20.83
C GLN A 748 -31.29 -30.67 19.69
N VAL A 749 -32.60 -30.90 19.61
CA VAL A 749 -33.54 -30.16 18.75
C VAL A 749 -34.64 -29.60 19.63
N THR A 750 -34.65 -28.29 19.86
CA THR A 750 -35.47 -27.69 20.93
C THR A 750 -36.25 -26.47 20.43
N ALA A 751 -37.56 -26.45 20.73
CA ALA A 751 -38.50 -25.38 20.40
C ALA A 751 -39.23 -24.94 21.69
N THR A 752 -38.53 -24.26 22.60
CA THR A 752 -38.97 -24.13 24.01
C THR A 752 -39.25 -22.70 24.45
N VAL A 753 -40.12 -22.56 25.46
CA VAL A 753 -40.34 -21.28 26.15
C VAL A 753 -39.67 -21.31 27.53
N GLY A 754 -39.00 -20.20 27.89
CA GLY A 754 -38.39 -19.94 29.19
C GLY A 754 -39.44 -19.75 30.28
N GLU A 755 -39.32 -18.71 31.13
CA GLU A 755 -40.29 -18.45 32.21
C GLU A 755 -41.62 -17.82 31.75
N GLY A 756 -41.73 -17.49 30.45
CA GLY A 756 -42.88 -16.83 29.83
C GLY A 756 -44.19 -17.61 29.82
N GLU A 757 -45.26 -16.91 29.45
CA GLU A 757 -46.62 -17.46 29.28
C GLU A 757 -46.88 -17.99 27.84
N GLY A 758 -45.92 -17.86 26.93
CA GLY A 758 -46.04 -18.33 25.55
C GLY A 758 -46.13 -19.85 25.40
N ALA A 759 -46.66 -20.29 24.28
CA ALA A 759 -46.79 -21.68 23.90
C ALA A 759 -45.45 -22.27 23.44
N GLY A 760 -45.20 -23.53 23.77
CA GLY A 760 -44.07 -24.30 23.24
C GLY A 760 -44.11 -24.37 21.72
N GLY A 761 -42.95 -24.41 21.10
CA GLY A 761 -42.83 -24.42 19.65
C GLY A 761 -43.08 -25.79 19.02
N ASN A 762 -43.49 -25.85 17.75
CA ASN A 762 -43.74 -27.14 17.10
C ASN A 762 -42.48 -27.71 16.43
N ILE A 763 -42.26 -29.01 16.56
CA ILE A 763 -41.15 -29.74 15.91
C ILE A 763 -41.71 -30.79 14.96
N THR A 764 -41.36 -30.71 13.68
CA THR A 764 -41.70 -31.74 12.69
C THR A 764 -40.44 -32.41 12.14
N MET A 765 -40.37 -33.75 12.20
CA MET A 765 -39.32 -34.54 11.57
C MET A 765 -39.91 -35.50 10.54
N ASN A 766 -39.37 -35.51 9.32
CA ASN A 766 -39.85 -36.39 8.25
C ASN A 766 -38.67 -37.06 7.53
N SER A 767 -38.59 -38.40 7.62
CA SER A 767 -37.59 -39.19 6.90
C SER A 767 -37.96 -40.66 6.80
N LYS A 768 -37.35 -41.44 5.92
CA LYS A 768 -37.56 -42.90 5.92
C LYS A 768 -37.10 -43.55 7.23
N LEU A 769 -35.96 -43.10 7.76
CA LEU A 769 -35.41 -43.58 9.02
C LEU A 769 -35.10 -42.39 9.93
N VAL A 770 -35.57 -42.44 11.17
CA VAL A 770 -35.16 -41.52 12.23
C VAL A 770 -34.42 -42.31 13.30
N ALA A 771 -33.21 -41.89 13.65
CA ALA A 771 -32.38 -42.49 14.69
C ALA A 771 -32.06 -41.45 15.78
N LEU A 772 -32.46 -41.73 17.01
CA LEU A 772 -32.22 -40.92 18.21
C LEU A 772 -31.32 -41.71 19.15
N LEU A 773 -30.09 -41.22 19.34
CA LEU A 773 -29.06 -41.84 20.16
C LEU A 773 -28.62 -40.83 21.23
N ASN A 774 -28.98 -41.06 22.48
CA ASN A 774 -28.74 -40.15 23.61
C ASN A 774 -29.05 -38.67 23.28
N SER A 775 -30.18 -38.43 22.61
CA SER A 775 -30.52 -37.12 22.03
C SER A 775 -31.87 -36.60 22.55
N GLN A 776 -32.08 -35.29 22.47
CA GLN A 776 -33.27 -34.62 23.01
C GLN A 776 -34.05 -33.92 21.89
N VAL A 777 -35.36 -34.18 21.81
CA VAL A 777 -36.30 -33.45 20.96
C VAL A 777 -37.38 -32.83 21.85
N ARG A 778 -37.38 -31.50 22.00
CA ARG A 778 -38.10 -30.84 23.11
C ARG A 778 -38.92 -29.63 22.67
N ALA A 779 -40.21 -29.66 22.91
CA ALA A 779 -41.18 -28.59 22.63
C ALA A 779 -41.84 -28.06 23.92
N ASP A 780 -41.09 -28.06 25.02
CA ASP A 780 -41.60 -27.73 26.36
C ASP A 780 -41.91 -26.23 26.53
N ALA A 781 -42.84 -25.92 27.43
CA ALA A 781 -43.17 -24.56 27.87
C ALA A 781 -43.28 -24.47 29.41
N PHE A 782 -43.01 -23.30 29.99
CA PHE A 782 -43.20 -23.09 31.43
C PHE A 782 -44.61 -22.58 31.77
N GLY A 783 -44.94 -21.35 31.38
CA GLY A 783 -46.22 -20.69 31.72
C GLY A 783 -47.37 -20.99 30.76
N GLY A 784 -47.07 -21.30 29.50
CA GLY A 784 -48.05 -21.63 28.46
C GLY A 784 -48.19 -23.14 28.18
N PRO A 785 -49.03 -23.54 27.20
CA PRO A 785 -49.16 -24.92 26.78
C PRO A 785 -47.88 -25.42 26.08
N GLY A 786 -47.57 -26.71 26.19
CA GLY A 786 -46.48 -27.33 25.42
C GLY A 786 -46.77 -27.33 23.91
N GLY A 787 -45.73 -27.35 23.08
CA GLY A 787 -45.85 -27.37 21.62
C GLY A 787 -46.17 -28.77 21.07
N ASN A 788 -46.28 -28.95 19.75
CA ASN A 788 -46.53 -30.29 19.19
C ASN A 788 -45.27 -30.85 18.53
N ILE A 789 -44.99 -32.13 18.78
CA ILE A 789 -43.92 -32.88 18.11
C ILE A 789 -44.54 -33.92 17.18
N THR A 790 -44.19 -33.88 15.90
CA THR A 790 -44.60 -34.88 14.91
C THR A 790 -43.39 -35.53 14.26
N ILE A 791 -43.25 -36.85 14.42
CA ILE A 791 -42.21 -37.64 13.75
C ILE A 791 -42.87 -38.59 12.75
N VAL A 792 -42.59 -38.42 11.46
CA VAL A 792 -43.08 -39.28 10.39
C VAL A 792 -41.90 -40.06 9.81
N ALA A 793 -41.94 -41.39 9.94
CA ALA A 793 -40.93 -42.26 9.35
C ALA A 793 -41.41 -43.66 9.01
N ASP A 794 -40.69 -44.37 8.14
CA ASP A 794 -40.92 -45.80 7.94
C ASP A 794 -40.48 -46.57 9.19
N ALA A 795 -39.35 -46.17 9.79
CA ALA A 795 -38.83 -46.72 11.04
C ALA A 795 -38.25 -45.63 11.97
N LEU A 796 -38.46 -45.81 13.27
CA LEU A 796 -37.84 -45.01 14.34
C LEU A 796 -36.96 -45.92 15.21
N LEU A 797 -35.69 -45.56 15.37
CA LEU A 797 -34.73 -46.17 16.28
C LEU A 797 -34.40 -45.16 17.39
N ALA A 798 -35.01 -45.31 18.56
CA ALA A 798 -34.71 -44.47 19.71
C ALA A 798 -34.10 -45.33 20.83
N ASP A 799 -32.96 -44.91 21.37
CA ASP A 799 -32.40 -45.53 22.56
C ASP A 799 -33.12 -45.07 23.84
N PRO A 800 -33.04 -45.82 24.96
CA PRO A 800 -33.72 -45.46 26.20
C PRO A 800 -33.25 -44.15 26.85
N THR A 801 -32.10 -43.63 26.41
CA THR A 801 -31.50 -42.38 26.90
C THR A 801 -31.94 -41.16 26.11
N SER A 802 -32.57 -41.34 24.95
CA SER A 802 -33.16 -40.24 24.19
C SER A 802 -34.51 -39.81 24.77
N SER A 803 -34.82 -38.53 24.68
CA SER A 803 -36.10 -37.96 25.15
C SER A 803 -36.84 -37.22 24.04
N VAL A 804 -38.16 -37.39 24.01
CA VAL A 804 -39.08 -36.62 23.17
C VAL A 804 -40.18 -36.07 24.08
N THR A 805 -40.18 -34.76 24.34
CA THR A 805 -41.08 -34.14 25.32
C THR A 805 -41.69 -32.84 24.80
N ALA A 806 -42.97 -32.64 25.13
CA ALA A 806 -43.72 -31.43 24.81
C ALA A 806 -44.53 -30.96 26.03
N SER A 807 -43.87 -30.91 27.18
CA SER A 807 -44.49 -30.75 28.48
C SER A 807 -44.72 -29.29 28.88
N SER A 808 -45.67 -29.06 29.78
CA SER A 808 -45.95 -27.73 30.37
C SER A 808 -45.91 -27.75 31.89
N ALA A 809 -45.25 -26.78 32.52
CA ALA A 809 -45.24 -26.66 33.98
C ALA A 809 -46.61 -26.31 34.58
N ARG A 810 -47.57 -25.85 33.76
CA ARG A 810 -48.98 -25.63 34.15
C ARG A 810 -49.92 -26.80 33.80
N ASN A 811 -49.37 -27.97 33.49
CA ASN A 811 -50.10 -29.21 33.14
C ASN A 811 -51.00 -29.09 31.89
N VAL A 812 -50.62 -28.27 30.91
CA VAL A 812 -51.22 -28.30 29.56
C VAL A 812 -50.15 -28.77 28.58
N ASP A 813 -49.87 -30.07 28.61
CA ASP A 813 -48.88 -30.68 27.70
C ASP A 813 -49.38 -30.62 26.24
N GLY A 814 -48.44 -30.47 25.32
CA GLY A 814 -48.70 -30.58 23.89
C GLY A 814 -48.62 -32.03 23.39
N ASP A 815 -48.96 -32.25 22.12
CA ASP A 815 -49.08 -33.60 21.56
C ASP A 815 -47.75 -34.12 21.00
N VAL A 816 -47.45 -35.40 21.25
CA VAL A 816 -46.29 -36.10 20.68
C VAL A 816 -46.81 -37.23 19.79
N GLU A 817 -46.84 -36.98 18.49
CA GLU A 817 -47.32 -37.91 17.48
C GLU A 817 -46.17 -38.58 16.73
N ILE A 818 -45.99 -39.88 16.94
CA ILE A 818 -44.99 -40.70 16.22
C ILE A 818 -45.71 -41.63 15.24
N ARG A 819 -45.53 -41.38 13.94
CA ARG A 819 -46.02 -42.19 12.84
C ARG A 819 -44.88 -42.99 12.22
N ALA A 820 -44.46 -44.08 12.88
CA ALA A 820 -43.40 -44.97 12.41
C ALA A 820 -43.50 -46.39 12.96
N VAL A 821 -42.84 -47.36 12.29
CA VAL A 821 -42.55 -48.66 12.91
C VAL A 821 -41.44 -48.46 13.93
N VAL A 822 -41.79 -48.46 15.22
CA VAL A 822 -40.81 -48.41 16.31
C VAL A 822 -40.11 -49.76 16.37
N ALA A 823 -38.86 -49.80 15.91
CA ALA A 823 -38.05 -51.02 15.94
C ALA A 823 -37.29 -51.06 17.26
N ASP A 824 -37.59 -52.05 18.12
CA ASP A 824 -36.84 -52.31 19.35
C ASP A 824 -35.53 -53.06 19.01
N PRO A 825 -34.36 -52.42 19.06
CA PRO A 825 -33.09 -53.06 18.70
C PRO A 825 -32.67 -54.12 19.74
N SER A 826 -33.27 -54.13 20.93
CA SER A 826 -32.95 -55.12 21.98
C SER A 826 -33.39 -56.54 21.61
N ALA A 827 -34.34 -56.68 20.67
CA ALA A 827 -34.84 -57.97 20.20
C ALA A 827 -33.92 -58.66 19.17
N ALA A 828 -32.87 -57.98 18.66
CA ALA A 828 -32.04 -58.48 17.57
C ALA A 828 -30.53 -58.20 17.75
N VAL A 829 -29.96 -58.55 18.90
CA VAL A 829 -28.49 -58.60 19.04
C VAL A 829 -28.04 -60.03 19.33
N LYS A 830 -27.50 -60.69 18.30
CA LYS A 830 -26.65 -61.87 18.44
C LYS A 830 -25.26 -61.38 18.88
N PRO A 831 -24.69 -61.84 20.00
CA PRO A 831 -23.40 -61.32 20.47
C PRO A 831 -22.26 -61.79 19.55
N LEU A 832 -21.47 -60.85 19.04
CA LEU A 832 -20.12 -61.12 18.54
C LEU A 832 -19.16 -61.21 19.73
N THR A 833 -18.33 -62.25 19.73
CA THR A 833 -17.25 -62.47 20.70
C THR A 833 -16.22 -61.34 20.63
N GLN A 834 -16.02 -60.61 21.72
CA GLN A 834 -14.90 -59.68 21.89
C GLN A 834 -13.77 -60.35 22.70
N ASP A 835 -12.56 -60.33 22.14
CA ASP A 835 -11.31 -60.50 22.88
C ASP A 835 -10.89 -59.13 23.44
N PHE A 836 -10.59 -59.08 24.74
CA PHE A 836 -10.08 -57.88 25.40
C PHE A 836 -8.54 -57.86 25.39
N GLY A 837 -7.95 -56.82 24.79
CA GLY A 837 -6.55 -56.44 25.02
C GLY A 837 -6.44 -55.51 26.24
N GLN A 838 -5.63 -55.90 27.23
CA GLN A 838 -5.48 -55.20 28.52
C GLN A 838 -4.72 -53.87 28.40
N ALA A 839 -5.41 -52.75 28.68
CA ALA A 839 -4.82 -51.43 28.87
C ALA A 839 -4.29 -51.23 30.31
N ALA A 840 -3.35 -52.08 30.74
CA ALA A 840 -2.80 -52.04 32.11
C ALA A 840 -1.25 -51.95 32.18
N VAL A 841 -0.56 -51.48 31.12
CA VAL A 841 0.93 -51.52 31.07
C VAL A 841 1.64 -50.17 30.87
N LEU A 842 1.00 -49.02 30.66
CA LEU A 842 1.77 -47.80 30.27
C LEU A 842 1.64 -46.54 31.13
N ILE A 843 1.19 -46.63 32.38
CA ILE A 843 1.16 -45.48 33.31
C ILE A 843 1.47 -45.98 34.72
N PRO A 844 2.74 -46.19 35.16
CA PRO A 844 3.45 -45.14 35.94
C PRO A 844 5.00 -45.33 36.08
N GLN A 845 5.85 -44.55 35.39
CA GLN A 845 7.31 -44.58 35.64
C GLN A 845 8.06 -43.24 35.43
N ARG A 846 7.52 -42.07 35.84
CA ARG A 846 8.30 -40.81 35.76
C ARG A 846 8.35 -39.89 36.99
N CYS A 847 7.71 -40.21 38.11
CA CYS A 847 7.68 -39.30 39.28
C CYS A 847 8.58 -39.68 40.49
N ALA A 848 9.47 -40.68 40.38
CA ALA A 848 10.25 -41.18 41.54
C ALA A 848 11.78 -41.18 41.36
N ALA A 849 12.38 -40.12 40.81
CA ALA A 849 13.85 -39.96 40.78
C ALA A 849 14.33 -38.52 41.02
N ARG A 850 13.59 -37.72 41.80
CA ARG A 850 13.92 -36.31 42.12
C ARG A 850 14.43 -36.07 43.53
N ARG A 851 15.00 -37.07 44.21
CA ARG A 851 15.48 -36.88 45.59
C ARG A 851 16.70 -37.74 45.91
N HIS A 852 17.90 -37.15 45.73
CA HIS A 852 19.05 -37.16 46.67
C HIS A 852 20.39 -37.01 45.93
N GLY A 853 21.12 -35.92 46.21
CA GLY A 853 22.58 -35.80 45.95
C GLY A 853 23.00 -34.50 45.25
N ARG A 854 23.57 -33.56 46.02
CA ARG A 854 24.13 -32.27 45.54
C ARG A 854 25.52 -32.46 44.87
N LEU A 855 25.71 -31.75 43.75
CA LEU A 855 26.92 -31.12 43.19
C LEU A 855 28.13 -31.98 42.77
N ALA A 856 28.37 -32.07 41.45
CA ALA A 856 29.61 -31.61 40.77
C ALA A 856 29.46 -31.72 39.24
N SER A 857 29.80 -30.64 38.53
CA SER A 857 29.77 -30.52 37.07
C SER A 857 30.75 -31.47 36.36
N SER A 858 30.35 -31.98 35.19
CA SER A 858 31.28 -32.18 34.07
C SER A 858 30.55 -32.14 32.72
N PHE A 859 30.82 -31.07 31.98
CA PHE A 859 30.48 -30.92 30.58
C PHE A 859 31.67 -31.44 29.76
N ILE A 860 31.44 -32.42 28.88
CA ILE A 860 32.42 -32.80 27.84
C ILE A 860 31.78 -32.55 26.47
N PHE A 861 32.44 -31.66 25.75
CA PHE A 861 32.16 -31.10 24.43
C PHE A 861 32.54 -32.09 23.32
N ALA A 862 31.67 -32.33 22.32
CA ALA A 862 32.06 -32.75 20.96
C ALA A 862 30.88 -32.72 19.95
N SER A 863 30.55 -31.55 19.43
CA SER A 863 30.61 -31.26 17.98
C SER A 863 30.41 -29.76 17.76
N ARG A 864 31.48 -29.13 17.28
CA ARG A 864 31.55 -27.74 16.84
C ARG A 864 30.88 -27.63 15.47
N ASP A 865 30.03 -26.62 15.30
CA ASP A 865 30.08 -25.66 14.18
C ASP A 865 29.12 -24.48 14.45
N SER A 866 29.63 -23.51 15.24
CA SER A 866 29.31 -22.08 15.31
C SER A 866 27.85 -21.58 15.34
N ILE A 867 27.24 -21.56 16.53
CA ILE A 867 26.13 -20.65 16.91
C ILE A 867 26.77 -19.27 17.22
N PRO A 868 26.11 -18.09 17.12
CA PRO A 868 26.49 -17.02 18.04
C PRO A 868 26.15 -17.55 19.44
N ALA A 869 27.15 -18.15 20.09
CA ALA A 869 26.91 -19.02 21.24
C ALA A 869 26.41 -18.22 22.46
N GLU A 870 26.60 -16.91 22.46
CA GLU A 870 26.51 -16.05 23.64
C GLU A 870 26.00 -14.64 23.27
N PRO A 871 25.10 -14.03 24.07
CA PRO A 871 24.54 -12.69 23.83
C PRO A 871 25.51 -11.51 23.80
N ASP A 872 26.79 -11.73 24.10
CA ASP A 872 27.88 -10.78 23.91
C ASP A 872 28.39 -10.72 22.45
N SER A 873 28.00 -11.68 21.62
CA SER A 873 28.42 -11.78 20.21
C SER A 873 27.88 -10.66 19.31
N ALA A 874 28.55 -10.42 18.18
CA ALA A 874 28.18 -9.38 17.22
C ALA A 874 26.78 -9.64 16.59
N LEU A 875 25.93 -8.62 16.48
CA LEU A 875 24.59 -8.78 15.91
C LEU A 875 24.68 -8.82 14.37
N PRO A 876 24.15 -9.87 13.72
CA PRO A 876 24.11 -9.94 12.28
C PRO A 876 23.12 -8.91 11.72
N SER A 877 23.32 -8.51 10.47
CA SER A 877 22.36 -7.65 9.77
C SER A 877 21.06 -8.41 9.46
N PRO A 878 19.88 -7.78 9.56
CA PRO A 878 18.63 -8.36 9.06
C PRO A 878 18.68 -8.45 7.53
N LEU A 879 18.10 -9.52 6.97
CA LEU A 879 17.89 -9.63 5.53
C LEU A 879 16.64 -8.85 5.12
N ALA A 880 16.67 -8.20 3.95
CA ALA A 880 15.47 -7.58 3.39
C ALA A 880 14.39 -8.65 3.15
N PRO A 881 13.11 -8.41 3.50
CA PRO A 881 12.02 -9.37 3.32
C PRO A 881 11.63 -9.55 1.85
N VAL A 882 11.21 -10.76 1.47
CA VAL A 882 10.61 -11.11 0.16
C VAL A 882 9.25 -11.76 0.45
N ARG A 883 8.15 -11.22 -0.10
CA ARG A 883 6.77 -11.67 0.20
C ARG A 883 6.34 -12.84 -0.69
N GLN A 884 6.12 -14.00 -0.07
CA GLN A 884 5.29 -15.13 -0.54
C GLN A 884 4.76 -15.87 0.69
N THR A 885 3.58 -16.47 0.61
CA THR A 885 2.83 -17.01 1.76
C THR A 885 3.59 -18.05 2.63
N ALA A 886 4.39 -18.95 2.03
CA ALA A 886 5.22 -19.91 2.78
C ALA A 886 6.54 -19.31 3.33
N LEU A 887 7.06 -18.26 2.67
CA LEU A 887 8.19 -17.48 3.16
C LEU A 887 7.81 -16.68 4.43
N GLU A 888 6.57 -16.17 4.47
CA GLU A 888 6.03 -15.41 5.59
C GLU A 888 5.84 -16.25 6.84
N ALA A 889 5.31 -17.47 6.71
CA ALA A 889 5.18 -18.39 7.84
C ALA A 889 6.54 -18.69 8.50
N GLY A 890 7.59 -18.89 7.70
CA GLY A 890 8.95 -19.05 8.22
C GLY A 890 9.53 -17.77 8.84
N LEU A 891 9.22 -16.60 8.28
CA LEU A 891 9.66 -15.31 8.83
C LEU A 891 9.02 -15.03 10.20
N ARG A 892 7.71 -15.26 10.35
CA ARG A 892 7.00 -15.12 11.64
C ARG A 892 7.58 -16.07 12.70
N ALA A 893 7.87 -17.31 12.33
CA ALA A 893 8.52 -18.26 13.22
C ALA A 893 9.92 -17.78 13.64
N TYR A 894 10.73 -17.29 12.69
CA TYR A 894 12.05 -16.74 12.96
C TYR A 894 11.99 -15.53 13.90
N GLN A 895 11.05 -14.60 13.66
CA GLN A 895 10.87 -13.40 14.49
C GLN A 895 10.47 -13.71 15.93
N ARG A 896 9.84 -14.87 16.21
CA ARG A 896 9.53 -15.34 17.57
C ARG A 896 10.63 -16.23 18.18
N GLY A 897 11.76 -16.41 17.50
CA GLY A 897 12.86 -17.24 17.97
C GLY A 897 12.65 -18.75 17.77
N ASP A 898 11.56 -19.16 17.11
CA ASP A 898 11.28 -20.54 16.74
C ASP A 898 11.97 -20.89 15.41
N PHE A 899 13.30 -21.01 15.49
CA PHE A 899 14.13 -21.30 14.33
C PHE A 899 13.90 -22.71 13.77
N GLU A 900 13.48 -23.66 14.62
CA GLU A 900 13.09 -24.99 14.20
C GLU A 900 11.90 -24.97 13.25
N GLN A 901 10.83 -24.25 13.61
CA GLN A 901 9.67 -24.07 12.74
C GLN A 901 10.02 -23.20 11.51
N ALA A 902 10.87 -22.18 11.66
CA ALA A 902 11.33 -21.38 10.53
C ALA A 902 12.08 -22.23 9.48
N VAL A 903 12.96 -23.14 9.92
CA VAL A 903 13.62 -24.12 9.05
C VAL A 903 12.59 -24.98 8.34
N HIS A 904 11.58 -25.50 9.07
CA HIS A 904 10.56 -26.35 8.49
C HIS A 904 9.79 -25.62 7.37
N SER A 905 9.25 -24.43 7.65
CA SER A 905 8.50 -23.63 6.69
C SER A 905 9.33 -23.26 5.45
N TRP A 906 10.58 -22.83 5.63
CA TRP A 906 11.44 -22.43 4.51
C TRP A 906 11.99 -23.62 3.71
N GLU A 907 12.17 -24.80 4.32
CA GLU A 907 12.47 -26.03 3.59
C GLU A 907 11.30 -26.46 2.71
N GLU A 908 10.07 -26.38 3.20
CA GLU A 908 8.87 -26.66 2.43
C GLU A 908 8.71 -25.69 1.27
N ALA A 909 8.91 -24.39 1.52
CA ALA A 909 8.90 -23.35 0.49
C ALA A 909 9.96 -23.64 -0.59
N ALA A 910 11.22 -23.91 -0.19
CA ALA A 910 12.30 -24.21 -1.13
C ALA A 910 12.03 -25.47 -1.97
N LYS A 911 11.41 -26.52 -1.38
CA LYS A 911 10.99 -27.73 -2.09
C LYS A 911 9.81 -27.48 -3.03
N SER A 912 8.88 -26.60 -2.69
CA SER A 912 7.80 -26.21 -3.59
C SER A 912 8.37 -25.46 -4.80
N TYR A 913 9.18 -24.43 -4.57
CA TYR A 913 9.78 -23.65 -5.66
C TYR A 913 10.72 -24.48 -6.55
N GLU A 914 11.33 -25.54 -6.00
CA GLU A 914 12.04 -26.53 -6.81
C GLU A 914 11.11 -27.30 -7.75
N ARG A 915 9.97 -27.80 -7.24
CA ARG A 915 8.97 -28.51 -8.06
C ARG A 915 8.38 -27.61 -9.14
N ASP A 916 8.18 -26.34 -8.81
CA ASP A 916 7.53 -25.35 -9.67
C ASP A 916 8.50 -24.64 -10.63
N GLY A 917 9.80 -24.99 -10.60
CA GLY A 917 10.82 -24.37 -11.46
C GLY A 917 11.14 -22.91 -11.12
N GLN A 918 10.73 -22.41 -9.94
CA GLN A 918 10.90 -21.02 -9.53
C GLN A 918 12.29 -20.78 -8.92
N HIS A 919 13.31 -20.64 -9.77
CA HIS A 919 14.72 -20.50 -9.33
C HIS A 919 14.99 -19.28 -8.43
N PHE A 920 14.35 -18.14 -8.69
CA PHE A 920 14.49 -16.93 -7.88
C PHE A 920 13.89 -17.10 -6.48
N ALA A 921 12.62 -17.52 -6.40
CA ALA A 921 11.91 -17.77 -5.14
C ALA A 921 12.62 -18.85 -4.31
N ARG A 922 13.10 -19.91 -4.95
CA ARG A 922 13.93 -20.94 -4.31
C ARG A 922 15.22 -20.36 -3.74
N SER A 923 15.91 -19.50 -4.48
CA SER A 923 17.12 -18.83 -3.99
C SER A 923 16.83 -17.96 -2.76
N ALA A 924 15.71 -17.24 -2.74
CA ALA A 924 15.30 -16.43 -1.60
C ALA A 924 14.98 -17.30 -0.37
N ALA A 925 14.19 -18.38 -0.54
CA ALA A 925 13.91 -19.34 0.53
C ALA A 925 15.19 -19.97 1.11
N LEU A 926 16.15 -20.34 0.25
CA LEU A 926 17.43 -20.89 0.68
C LEU A 926 18.33 -19.88 1.41
N LEU A 927 18.23 -18.59 1.08
CA LEU A 927 18.92 -17.51 1.79
C LEU A 927 18.42 -17.39 3.24
N TYR A 928 17.10 -17.35 3.44
CA TYR A 928 16.51 -17.30 4.79
C TYR A 928 16.73 -18.61 5.56
N LEU A 929 16.63 -19.75 4.88
CA LEU A 929 16.95 -21.05 5.46
C LEU A 929 18.40 -21.09 6.00
N GLY A 930 19.34 -20.48 5.27
CA GLY A 930 20.72 -20.29 5.74
C GLY A 930 20.80 -19.48 7.04
N GLN A 931 19.97 -18.46 7.19
CA GLN A 931 19.88 -17.65 8.42
C GLN A 931 19.27 -18.44 9.59
N ALA A 932 18.16 -19.16 9.42
CA ALA A 932 17.61 -20.00 10.49
C ALA A 932 18.58 -21.11 10.90
N TYR A 933 19.27 -21.74 9.94
CA TYR A 933 20.29 -22.73 10.25
C TYR A 933 21.45 -22.15 11.06
N ARG A 934 21.85 -20.91 10.81
CA ARG A 934 22.84 -20.20 11.63
C ARG A 934 22.33 -19.95 13.05
N GLY A 935 21.07 -19.55 13.21
CA GLY A 935 20.42 -19.40 14.52
C GLY A 935 20.34 -20.71 15.32
N LEU A 936 20.28 -21.85 14.64
CA LEU A 936 20.35 -23.19 15.24
C LEU A 936 21.77 -23.71 15.47
N GLY A 937 22.82 -22.99 15.03
CA GLY A 937 24.18 -23.51 15.09
C GLY A 937 24.49 -24.62 14.07
N ARG A 938 23.71 -24.72 12.99
CA ARG A 938 23.88 -25.74 11.95
C ARG A 938 24.63 -25.15 10.76
N VAL A 939 25.85 -24.66 10.99
CA VAL A 939 26.53 -23.82 9.99
C VAL A 939 26.90 -24.55 8.70
N THR A 940 27.24 -25.84 8.77
CA THR A 940 27.47 -26.62 7.54
C THR A 940 26.24 -26.60 6.63
N LYS A 941 25.04 -26.72 7.20
CA LYS A 941 23.77 -26.64 6.45
C LYS A 941 23.48 -25.22 5.96
N ALA A 942 23.84 -24.20 6.74
CA ALA A 942 23.72 -22.81 6.32
C ALA A 942 24.58 -22.53 5.08
N ILE A 943 25.85 -22.96 5.08
CA ILE A 943 26.76 -22.82 3.94
C ILE A 943 26.21 -23.58 2.71
N GLN A 944 25.77 -24.83 2.89
CA GLN A 944 25.18 -25.62 1.79
C GLN A 944 23.95 -24.94 1.15
N SER A 945 23.07 -24.39 1.98
CA SER A 945 21.87 -23.67 1.52
C SER A 945 22.25 -22.41 0.74
N LEU A 946 23.20 -21.63 1.26
CA LEU A 946 23.67 -20.39 0.65
C LEU A 946 24.50 -20.60 -0.62
N GLU A 947 25.31 -21.67 -0.71
CA GLU A 947 26.03 -22.02 -1.95
C GLU A 947 25.07 -22.44 -3.06
N THR A 948 24.00 -23.16 -2.69
CA THR A 948 22.91 -23.50 -3.62
C THR A 948 22.17 -22.24 -4.06
N ALA A 949 21.82 -21.35 -3.12
CA ALA A 949 21.21 -20.06 -3.42
C ALA A 949 22.08 -19.21 -4.37
N LEU A 950 23.40 -19.17 -4.14
CA LEU A 950 24.33 -18.39 -4.97
C LEU A 950 24.37 -18.91 -6.41
N THR A 951 24.32 -20.23 -6.58
CA THR A 951 24.28 -20.87 -7.90
C THR A 951 23.00 -20.49 -8.64
N LEU A 952 21.85 -20.54 -7.95
CA LEU A 952 20.54 -20.18 -8.51
C LEU A 952 20.46 -18.68 -8.85
N ALA A 953 20.91 -17.81 -7.95
CA ALA A 953 20.90 -16.36 -8.16
C ALA A 953 21.76 -15.94 -9.35
N ARG A 954 22.93 -16.56 -9.54
CA ARG A 954 23.80 -16.32 -10.70
C ARG A 954 23.21 -16.85 -11.99
N ALA A 955 22.63 -18.04 -11.97
CA ALA A 955 21.96 -18.62 -13.14
C ALA A 955 20.77 -17.76 -13.59
N ALA A 956 20.07 -17.14 -12.64
CA ALA A 956 18.96 -16.22 -12.90
C ALA A 956 19.42 -14.80 -13.31
N GLY A 957 20.72 -14.49 -13.32
CA GLY A 957 21.23 -13.15 -13.62
C GLY A 957 20.86 -12.07 -12.59
N ASN A 958 20.32 -12.44 -11.42
CA ASN A 958 19.84 -11.48 -10.43
C ASN A 958 21.01 -10.96 -9.57
N ARG A 959 21.48 -9.76 -9.88
CA ARG A 959 22.63 -9.13 -9.22
C ARG A 959 22.35 -8.75 -7.76
N LEU A 960 21.14 -8.30 -7.44
CA LEU A 960 20.75 -7.93 -6.07
C LEU A 960 20.75 -9.16 -5.15
N GLN A 961 20.04 -10.22 -5.56
CA GLN A 961 19.99 -11.49 -4.83
C GLN A 961 21.38 -12.13 -4.70
N THR A 962 22.20 -12.04 -5.75
CA THR A 962 23.60 -12.52 -5.72
C THR A 962 24.39 -11.79 -4.64
N ALA A 963 24.27 -10.46 -4.55
CA ALA A 963 24.97 -9.67 -3.54
C ALA A 963 24.48 -9.97 -2.11
N MET A 964 23.16 -10.16 -1.91
CA MET A 964 22.59 -10.57 -0.62
C MET A 964 23.10 -11.95 -0.18
N VAL A 965 23.14 -12.93 -1.09
CA VAL A 965 23.64 -14.28 -0.79
C VAL A 965 25.14 -14.27 -0.53
N LEU A 966 25.93 -13.47 -1.26
CA LEU A 966 27.35 -13.27 -0.98
C LEU A 966 27.58 -12.64 0.41
N GLY A 967 26.75 -11.67 0.81
CA GLY A 967 26.75 -11.11 2.17
C GLY A 967 26.49 -12.19 3.21
N GLY A 968 25.43 -12.99 3.02
CA GLY A 968 25.09 -14.11 3.89
C GLY A 968 26.20 -15.17 4.02
N LEU A 969 26.87 -15.53 2.92
CA LEU A 969 28.04 -16.42 2.94
C LEU A 969 29.21 -15.79 3.70
N GLY A 970 29.49 -14.52 3.42
CA GLY A 970 30.55 -13.77 4.08
C GLY A 970 30.41 -13.76 5.60
N ASN A 971 29.21 -13.42 6.08
CA ASN A 971 28.87 -13.44 7.50
C ASN A 971 28.96 -14.85 8.11
N THR A 972 28.44 -15.87 7.42
CA THR A 972 28.48 -17.27 7.88
C THR A 972 29.91 -17.82 7.96
N TYR A 973 30.78 -17.44 7.02
CA TYR A 973 32.20 -17.79 7.07
C TYR A 973 32.97 -17.03 8.15
N ALA A 974 32.58 -15.80 8.47
CA ALA A 974 33.19 -15.03 9.57
C ALA A 974 33.01 -15.75 10.92
N MET A 975 31.88 -16.44 11.12
CA MET A 975 31.58 -17.19 12.35
C MET A 975 32.29 -18.55 12.46
N THR A 976 32.76 -19.13 11.35
CA THR A 976 33.39 -20.46 11.32
C THR A 976 34.92 -20.43 11.33
N GLY A 977 35.53 -19.26 11.09
CA GLY A 977 36.98 -19.09 11.10
C GLY A 977 37.71 -19.05 9.74
N PRO A 978 37.13 -19.44 8.57
CA PRO A 978 37.72 -19.17 7.25
C PRO A 978 37.71 -17.69 6.86
N VAL A 979 38.45 -16.86 7.60
CA VAL A 979 38.50 -15.39 7.48
C VAL A 979 38.75 -14.92 6.04
N HIS A 980 39.60 -15.63 5.28
CA HIS A 980 39.86 -15.30 3.88
C HIS A 980 38.59 -15.44 3.00
N LYS A 981 37.79 -16.50 3.19
CA LYS A 981 36.53 -16.68 2.46
C LYS A 981 35.49 -15.64 2.86
N ALA A 982 35.41 -15.35 4.16
CA ALA A 982 34.53 -14.30 4.68
C ALA A 982 34.85 -12.95 4.05
N GLN A 983 36.13 -12.55 4.06
CA GLN A 983 36.61 -11.31 3.46
C GLN A 983 36.34 -11.26 1.96
N GLN A 984 36.58 -12.35 1.24
CA GLN A 984 36.35 -12.43 -0.21
C GLN A 984 34.86 -12.23 -0.55
N HIS A 985 33.96 -12.94 0.12
CA HIS A 985 32.52 -12.85 -0.15
C HIS A 985 31.94 -11.48 0.24
N LEU A 986 32.33 -10.93 1.40
CA LEU A 986 31.90 -9.59 1.81
C LEU A 986 32.42 -8.49 0.89
N GLN A 987 33.65 -8.61 0.38
CA GLN A 987 34.19 -7.63 -0.57
C GLN A 987 33.45 -7.68 -1.90
N GLN A 988 33.18 -8.88 -2.43
CA GLN A 988 32.38 -9.05 -3.64
C GLN A 988 30.96 -8.50 -3.47
N ALA A 989 30.31 -8.78 -2.34
CA ALA A 989 28.99 -8.24 -2.03
C ALA A 989 29.02 -6.71 -1.98
N HIS A 990 30.02 -6.12 -1.32
CA HIS A 990 30.16 -4.67 -1.17
C HIS A 990 30.33 -3.98 -2.53
N ASP A 991 31.23 -4.48 -3.37
CA ASP A 991 31.48 -3.91 -4.70
C ASP A 991 30.22 -4.00 -5.58
N MET A 992 29.46 -5.10 -5.45
CA MET A 992 28.17 -5.23 -6.11
C MET A 992 27.14 -4.23 -5.56
N ALA A 993 27.03 -4.06 -4.25
CA ALA A 993 26.11 -3.11 -3.64
C ALA A 993 26.37 -1.66 -4.06
N LEU A 994 27.65 -1.27 -4.18
CA LEU A 994 28.04 0.04 -4.74
C LEU A 994 27.65 0.17 -6.21
N SER A 995 27.90 -0.87 -7.02
CA SER A 995 27.51 -0.85 -8.44
C SER A 995 26.00 -0.80 -8.68
N LEU A 996 25.22 -1.25 -7.69
CA LEU A 996 23.76 -1.22 -7.71
C LEU A 996 23.19 0.08 -7.09
N ASN A 997 24.05 0.98 -6.61
CA ASN A 997 23.69 2.19 -5.88
C ASN A 997 22.70 1.94 -4.70
N SER A 998 22.79 0.77 -4.06
CA SER A 998 21.84 0.35 -3.03
C SER A 998 22.37 0.66 -1.64
N ALA A 999 21.97 1.81 -1.08
CA ALA A 999 22.40 2.28 0.24
C ALA A 999 22.08 1.29 1.38
N GLY A 1000 20.88 0.69 1.39
CA GLY A 1000 20.48 -0.28 2.42
C GLY A 1000 21.31 -1.57 2.39
N LEU A 1001 21.52 -2.15 1.21
CA LEU A 1001 22.41 -3.31 1.06
C LEU A 1001 23.86 -2.98 1.44
N ALA A 1002 24.36 -1.81 1.06
CA ALA A 1002 25.68 -1.36 1.45
C ALA A 1002 25.79 -1.19 2.98
N ALA A 1003 24.74 -0.68 3.63
CA ALA A 1003 24.67 -0.58 5.09
C ALA A 1003 24.79 -1.95 5.76
N SER A 1004 24.02 -2.94 5.30
CA SER A 1004 24.06 -4.31 5.82
C SER A 1004 25.44 -4.95 5.65
N ILE A 1005 26.04 -4.80 4.47
CA ILE A 1005 27.37 -5.38 4.20
C ILE A 1005 28.45 -4.69 5.05
N GLU A 1006 28.35 -3.38 5.29
CA GLU A 1006 29.30 -2.67 6.16
C GLU A 1006 29.16 -3.09 7.63
N ASN A 1007 27.96 -3.38 8.13
CA ASN A 1007 27.79 -3.98 9.45
C ASN A 1007 28.44 -5.36 9.53
N ASP A 1008 28.22 -6.22 8.53
CA ASP A 1008 28.82 -7.56 8.49
C ASP A 1008 30.36 -7.52 8.34
N ARG A 1009 30.91 -6.52 7.63
CA ARG A 1009 32.35 -6.26 7.60
C ARG A 1009 32.88 -5.82 8.95
N GLY A 1010 32.12 -5.00 9.69
CA GLY A 1010 32.41 -4.68 11.09
C GLY A 1010 32.49 -5.94 11.96
N ASN A 1011 31.55 -6.87 11.80
CA ASN A 1011 31.54 -8.15 12.52
C ASN A 1011 32.82 -8.97 12.24
N LEU A 1012 33.24 -9.05 10.97
CA LEU A 1012 34.49 -9.71 10.58
C LEU A 1012 35.72 -9.05 11.24
N ARG A 1013 35.76 -7.72 11.34
CA ARG A 1013 36.87 -6.98 11.99
C ARG A 1013 36.95 -7.27 13.49
N ILE A 1014 35.81 -7.44 14.16
CA ILE A 1014 35.79 -7.90 15.57
C ILE A 1014 36.42 -9.29 15.69
N SER A 1015 36.07 -10.24 14.81
CA SER A 1015 36.69 -11.58 14.84
C SER A 1015 38.20 -11.58 14.57
N GLN A 1016 38.70 -10.54 13.90
CA GLN A 1016 40.13 -10.32 13.63
C GLN A 1016 40.84 -9.59 14.78
N ALA A 1017 40.14 -9.30 15.88
CA ALA A 1017 40.63 -8.49 17.01
C ALA A 1017 41.06 -7.07 16.58
N GLU A 1018 40.32 -6.46 15.64
CA GLU A 1018 40.53 -5.09 15.15
C GLU A 1018 39.38 -4.14 15.53
N PRO A 1019 39.14 -3.87 16.84
CA PRO A 1019 37.93 -3.18 17.30
C PRO A 1019 37.80 -1.73 16.80
N GLN A 1020 38.91 -1.01 16.57
CA GLN A 1020 38.85 0.35 16.01
C GLN A 1020 38.37 0.35 14.54
N LYS A 1021 38.78 -0.65 13.74
CA LYS A 1021 38.34 -0.78 12.35
C LYS A 1021 36.89 -1.26 12.28
N ALA A 1022 36.48 -2.11 13.23
CA ALA A 1022 35.10 -2.52 13.37
C ALA A 1022 34.19 -1.33 13.69
N LEU A 1023 34.57 -0.47 14.64
CA LEU A 1023 33.84 0.75 14.98
C LEU A 1023 33.62 1.65 13.77
N ALA A 1024 34.65 1.87 12.95
CA ALA A 1024 34.53 2.67 11.74
C ALA A 1024 33.53 2.07 10.72
N ALA A 1025 33.53 0.74 10.56
CA ALA A 1025 32.60 0.05 9.68
C ALA A 1025 31.14 0.17 10.18
N TYR A 1026 30.92 0.00 11.49
CA TYR A 1026 29.58 0.17 12.08
C TYR A 1026 29.08 1.62 11.97
N LEU A 1027 29.93 2.63 12.16
CA LEU A 1027 29.56 4.03 11.96
C LEU A 1027 29.11 4.32 10.53
N LYS A 1028 29.81 3.77 9.54
CA LYS A 1028 29.43 3.87 8.14
C LYS A 1028 28.12 3.15 7.86
N SER A 1029 27.90 2.00 8.48
CA SER A 1029 26.64 1.27 8.41
C SER A 1029 25.46 2.08 8.97
N ILE A 1030 25.65 2.77 10.10
CA ILE A 1030 24.62 3.64 10.69
C ILE A 1030 24.21 4.75 9.73
N ASP A 1031 25.18 5.48 9.14
CA ASP A 1031 24.91 6.56 8.18
C ASP A 1031 24.14 6.05 6.95
N LEU A 1032 24.60 4.93 6.38
CA LEU A 1032 23.95 4.32 5.21
C LEU A 1032 22.55 3.78 5.55
N ALA A 1033 22.38 3.17 6.73
CA ALA A 1033 21.09 2.65 7.17
C ALA A 1033 20.09 3.77 7.45
N GLN A 1034 20.54 4.93 7.95
CA GLN A 1034 19.68 6.10 8.14
C GLN A 1034 19.25 6.70 6.79
N LYS A 1035 20.18 6.82 5.83
CA LYS A 1035 19.87 7.29 4.47
C LYS A 1035 18.93 6.34 3.70
N ALA A 1036 18.97 5.06 4.04
CA ALA A 1036 18.12 4.03 3.44
C ALA A 1036 16.84 3.75 4.24
N ASP A 1037 16.53 4.55 5.27
CA ASP A 1037 15.42 4.39 6.21
C ASP A 1037 15.27 2.95 6.76
N GLN A 1038 16.36 2.38 7.26
CA GLN A 1038 16.41 1.05 7.87
C GLN A 1038 16.62 1.14 9.40
N PRO A 1039 15.58 1.48 10.19
CA PRO A 1039 15.72 1.76 11.62
C PRO A 1039 16.19 0.55 12.43
N ILE A 1040 15.78 -0.66 12.05
CA ILE A 1040 16.19 -1.91 12.68
C ILE A 1040 17.70 -2.14 12.51
N LEU A 1041 18.20 -2.06 11.27
CA LEU A 1041 19.63 -2.21 10.98
C LEU A 1041 20.45 -1.10 11.66
N ALA A 1042 19.95 0.14 11.65
CA ALA A 1042 20.62 1.26 12.29
C ALA A 1042 20.71 1.07 13.81
N ALA A 1043 19.70 0.47 14.46
CA ALA A 1043 19.75 0.12 15.88
C ALA A 1043 20.78 -0.99 16.16
N TYR A 1044 20.85 -2.04 15.32
CA TYR A 1044 21.86 -3.09 15.47
C TYR A 1044 23.28 -2.59 15.27
N ALA A 1045 23.50 -1.77 14.24
CA ALA A 1045 24.79 -1.16 13.98
C ALA A 1045 25.22 -0.23 15.14
N ARG A 1046 24.29 0.48 15.78
CA ARG A 1046 24.56 1.26 17.01
C ARG A 1046 24.98 0.39 18.18
N THR A 1047 24.27 -0.70 18.44
CA THR A 1047 24.64 -1.66 19.50
C THR A 1047 26.02 -2.25 19.25
N ASN A 1048 26.32 -2.65 18.01
CA ASN A 1048 27.62 -3.18 17.62
C ASN A 1048 28.74 -2.12 17.74
N ALA A 1049 28.49 -0.88 17.34
CA ALA A 1049 29.42 0.24 17.51
C ALA A 1049 29.73 0.50 18.98
N ALA A 1050 28.72 0.47 19.86
CA ALA A 1050 28.89 0.68 21.29
C ALA A 1050 29.80 -0.38 21.92
N VAL A 1051 29.60 -1.65 21.57
CA VAL A 1051 30.45 -2.77 22.04
C VAL A 1051 31.86 -2.69 21.44
N ALA A 1052 32.01 -2.32 20.16
CA ALA A 1052 33.31 -2.13 19.54
C ALA A 1052 34.12 -1.00 20.20
N ALA A 1053 33.48 0.10 20.56
CA ALA A 1053 34.10 1.20 21.31
C ALA A 1053 34.57 0.74 22.70
N LEU A 1054 33.77 -0.09 23.39
CA LEU A 1054 34.15 -0.70 24.67
C LEU A 1054 35.41 -1.57 24.52
N GLN A 1055 35.45 -2.46 23.54
CA GLN A 1055 36.60 -3.33 23.24
C GLN A 1055 37.84 -2.54 22.77
N ALA A 1056 37.65 -1.36 22.17
CA ALA A 1056 38.73 -0.44 21.80
C ALA A 1056 39.28 0.37 23.00
N GLY A 1057 38.73 0.19 24.22
CA GLY A 1057 39.09 0.93 25.43
C GLY A 1057 38.51 2.35 25.51
N GLN A 1058 37.54 2.68 24.65
CA GLN A 1058 36.90 4.01 24.57
C GLN A 1058 35.67 4.07 25.48
N HIS A 1059 35.87 3.92 26.80
CA HIS A 1059 34.79 3.69 27.76
C HIS A 1059 33.72 4.81 27.83
N GLU A 1060 34.10 6.09 27.71
CA GLU A 1060 33.13 7.20 27.73
C GLU A 1060 32.33 7.29 26.41
N ASP A 1061 32.96 6.99 25.26
CA ASP A 1061 32.26 6.90 23.96
C ASP A 1061 31.28 5.72 23.97
N ALA A 1062 31.72 4.56 24.49
CA ALA A 1062 30.87 3.40 24.69
C ALA A 1062 29.65 3.72 25.57
N ALA A 1063 29.84 4.47 26.67
CA ALA A 1063 28.74 4.89 27.55
C ALA A 1063 27.66 5.71 26.80
N SER A 1064 28.11 6.68 25.98
CA SER A 1064 27.20 7.51 25.17
C SER A 1064 26.44 6.67 24.15
N ARG A 1065 27.16 5.83 23.40
CA ARG A 1065 26.60 4.97 22.35
C ARG A 1065 25.62 3.94 22.89
N LEU A 1066 25.89 3.36 24.06
CA LEU A 1066 24.96 2.43 24.70
C LEU A 1066 23.63 3.10 25.06
N GLY A 1067 23.65 4.37 25.47
CA GLY A 1067 22.43 5.13 25.77
C GLY A 1067 21.57 5.33 24.52
N GLU A 1068 22.20 5.68 23.40
CA GLU A 1068 21.51 5.78 22.11
C GLU A 1068 20.97 4.42 21.63
N ALA A 1069 21.82 3.38 21.70
CA ALA A 1069 21.44 2.03 21.30
C ALA A 1069 20.24 1.52 22.10
N LEU A 1070 20.22 1.71 23.43
CA LEU A 1070 19.10 1.32 24.29
C LEU A 1070 17.80 2.02 23.89
N LYS A 1071 17.86 3.35 23.72
CA LYS A 1071 16.69 4.16 23.35
C LYS A 1071 16.10 3.72 22.01
N HIS A 1072 16.94 3.42 21.02
CA HIS A 1072 16.47 2.98 19.70
C HIS A 1072 15.96 1.54 19.73
N MET A 1073 16.65 0.62 20.41
CA MET A 1073 16.26 -0.79 20.51
C MET A 1073 14.91 -0.96 21.21
N GLN A 1074 14.62 -0.17 22.25
CA GLN A 1074 13.34 -0.20 22.99
C GLN A 1074 12.13 0.27 22.17
N ARG A 1075 12.34 0.91 21.02
CA ARG A 1075 11.26 1.40 20.13
C ARG A 1075 10.98 0.47 18.97
N LEU A 1076 11.77 -0.59 18.80
CA LEU A 1076 11.56 -1.57 17.74
C LEU A 1076 10.46 -2.55 18.12
N ALA A 1077 9.78 -3.09 17.10
CA ALA A 1077 8.81 -4.16 17.26
C ALA A 1077 9.40 -5.34 18.07
N PRO A 1078 8.57 -6.02 18.89
CA PRO A 1078 9.03 -7.13 19.69
C PRO A 1078 9.36 -8.33 18.79
N THR A 1079 10.64 -8.70 18.76
CA THR A 1079 11.17 -9.85 18.00
C THR A 1079 12.31 -10.50 18.78
N HIS A 1080 12.70 -11.72 18.39
CA HIS A 1080 13.87 -12.43 18.90
C HIS A 1080 15.10 -11.52 18.89
N ASP A 1081 15.35 -10.89 17.74
CA ASP A 1081 16.53 -10.06 17.54
C ASP A 1081 16.44 -8.77 18.40
N THR A 1082 15.25 -8.22 18.65
CA THR A 1082 15.04 -7.10 19.59
C THR A 1082 15.35 -7.51 21.04
N ALA A 1083 14.83 -8.66 21.50
CA ALA A 1083 15.11 -9.19 22.84
C ALA A 1083 16.60 -9.50 23.03
N TYR A 1084 17.23 -10.08 22.01
CA TYR A 1084 18.66 -10.38 22.01
C TYR A 1084 19.52 -9.10 22.00
N GLY A 1085 19.12 -8.10 21.21
CA GLY A 1085 19.76 -6.78 21.18
C GLY A 1085 19.72 -6.07 22.53
N LEU A 1086 18.59 -6.11 23.23
CA LEU A 1086 18.45 -5.56 24.59
C LEU A 1086 19.30 -6.33 25.61
N THR A 1087 19.36 -7.67 25.50
CA THR A 1087 20.23 -8.50 26.34
C THR A 1087 21.69 -8.11 26.18
N LYS A 1088 22.15 -7.92 24.94
CA LYS A 1088 23.51 -7.48 24.63
C LYS A 1088 23.85 -6.10 25.18
N ILE A 1089 22.92 -5.15 25.10
CA ILE A 1089 23.09 -3.81 25.68
C ILE A 1089 23.24 -3.91 27.20
N GLY A 1090 22.44 -4.76 27.85
CA GLY A 1090 22.55 -5.01 29.29
C GLY A 1090 23.93 -5.54 29.71
N LEU A 1091 24.46 -6.50 28.93
CA LEU A 1091 25.81 -7.04 29.15
C LEU A 1091 26.91 -6.01 28.94
N ALA A 1092 26.78 -5.19 27.90
CA ALA A 1092 27.74 -4.12 27.63
C ALA A 1092 27.75 -3.06 28.74
N TYR A 1093 26.60 -2.75 29.34
CA TYR A 1093 26.53 -1.89 30.52
C TYR A 1093 27.17 -2.53 31.76
N ASP A 1094 26.98 -3.83 31.98
CA ASP A 1094 27.65 -4.56 33.06
C ASP A 1094 29.17 -4.53 32.91
N GLU A 1095 29.68 -4.81 31.70
CA GLU A 1095 31.11 -4.79 31.43
C GLU A 1095 31.69 -3.38 31.60
N LEU A 1096 31.02 -2.36 31.06
CA LEU A 1096 31.44 -0.96 31.19
C LEU A 1096 31.52 -0.51 32.66
N ARG A 1097 30.66 -1.00 33.56
CA ARG A 1097 30.69 -0.63 34.99
C ARG A 1097 31.99 -1.04 35.68
N ARG A 1098 32.65 -2.11 35.21
CA ARG A 1098 33.95 -2.56 35.74
C ARG A 1098 35.08 -1.58 35.41
N HIS A 1099 34.92 -0.78 34.37
CA HIS A 1099 35.91 0.18 33.90
C HIS A 1099 35.65 1.62 34.37
N LEU A 1100 34.41 1.97 34.75
CA LEU A 1100 34.03 3.31 35.20
C LEU A 1100 33.59 3.32 36.68
N SER A 1101 34.57 3.24 37.59
CA SER A 1101 34.35 3.11 39.05
C SER A 1101 33.46 4.19 39.68
N LYS A 1102 33.46 5.42 39.14
CA LYS A 1102 32.63 6.54 39.66
C LYS A 1102 31.16 6.50 39.21
N ARG A 1103 30.79 5.61 38.27
CA ARG A 1103 29.42 5.50 37.70
C ARG A 1103 28.80 4.10 37.86
N GLN A 1104 29.37 3.24 38.71
CA GLN A 1104 28.98 1.84 38.86
C GLN A 1104 27.47 1.66 39.09
N ASP A 1105 26.89 2.36 40.06
CA ASP A 1105 25.46 2.24 40.40
C ASP A 1105 24.52 2.73 39.29
N ALA A 1106 24.96 3.72 38.50
CA ALA A 1106 24.17 4.24 37.39
C ALA A 1106 24.19 3.25 36.22
N LEU A 1107 25.36 2.69 35.90
CA LEU A 1107 25.53 1.71 34.82
C LEU A 1107 24.86 0.38 35.16
N LEU A 1108 24.91 -0.06 36.43
CA LEU A 1108 24.17 -1.23 36.90
C LEU A 1108 22.66 -1.06 36.70
N ARG A 1109 22.11 0.13 37.02
CA ARG A 1109 20.68 0.41 36.78
C ARG A 1109 20.32 0.32 35.30
N GLN A 1110 21.19 0.80 34.41
CA GLN A 1110 20.99 0.67 32.96
C GLN A 1110 21.09 -0.78 32.49
N ALA A 1111 22.04 -1.56 33.04
CA ALA A 1111 22.15 -3.00 32.75
C ALA A 1111 20.87 -3.76 33.15
N LEU A 1112 20.36 -3.52 34.35
CA LEU A 1112 19.10 -4.10 34.83
C LEU A 1112 17.90 -3.63 33.98
N ALA A 1113 17.85 -2.36 33.59
CA ALA A 1113 16.76 -1.83 32.77
C ALA A 1113 16.72 -2.49 31.39
N ALA A 1114 17.87 -2.63 30.73
CA ALA A 1114 17.99 -3.29 29.43
C ALA A 1114 17.61 -4.79 29.51
N LEU A 1115 18.07 -5.50 30.55
CA LEU A 1115 17.73 -6.92 30.74
C LEU A 1115 16.26 -7.16 31.09
N ASN A 1116 15.64 -6.29 31.90
CA ASN A 1116 14.20 -6.39 32.16
C ASN A 1116 13.37 -6.08 30.90
N ALA A 1117 13.81 -5.12 30.09
CA ALA A 1117 13.18 -4.87 28.79
C ALA A 1117 13.32 -6.09 27.86
N ALA A 1118 14.49 -6.76 27.85
CA ALA A 1118 14.69 -8.00 27.10
C ALA A 1118 13.74 -9.12 27.55
N VAL A 1119 13.54 -9.30 28.86
CA VAL A 1119 12.57 -10.26 29.42
C VAL A 1119 11.15 -9.95 28.94
N ALA A 1120 10.72 -8.69 29.03
CA ALA A 1120 9.38 -8.28 28.62
C ALA A 1120 9.13 -8.56 27.12
N VAL A 1121 10.10 -8.20 26.26
CA VAL A 1121 10.01 -8.48 24.83
C VAL A 1121 9.95 -9.98 24.57
N ALA A 1122 10.85 -10.77 25.18
CA ALA A 1122 10.90 -12.23 24.99
C ALA A 1122 9.61 -12.93 25.46
N GLN A 1123 9.00 -12.47 26.56
CA GLN A 1123 7.70 -12.98 27.03
C GLN A 1123 6.56 -12.65 26.06
N THR A 1124 6.57 -11.46 25.47
CA THR A 1124 5.52 -10.99 24.54
C THR A 1124 5.45 -11.86 23.29
N ILE A 1125 6.60 -12.38 22.83
CA ILE A 1125 6.71 -13.17 21.59
C ILE A 1125 6.82 -14.69 21.82
N ASP A 1126 6.69 -15.14 23.08
CA ASP A 1126 6.89 -16.53 23.51
C ASP A 1126 8.27 -17.13 23.12
N ASP A 1127 9.32 -16.32 23.18
CA ASP A 1127 10.67 -16.75 22.85
C ASP A 1127 11.40 -17.31 24.07
N ALA A 1128 11.25 -18.62 24.27
CA ALA A 1128 11.89 -19.34 25.35
C ALA A 1128 13.43 -19.21 25.35
N ARG A 1129 14.05 -19.02 24.19
CA ARG A 1129 15.52 -18.94 24.06
C ARG A 1129 16.03 -17.60 24.54
N ALA A 1130 15.47 -16.50 24.04
CA ALA A 1130 15.83 -15.17 24.50
C ALA A 1130 15.50 -14.98 25.99
N LEU A 1131 14.37 -15.54 26.45
CA LEU A 1131 13.96 -15.48 27.84
C LEU A 1131 14.95 -16.18 28.77
N ALA A 1132 15.45 -17.36 28.39
CA ALA A 1132 16.47 -18.08 29.15
C ALA A 1132 17.77 -17.28 29.31
N TYR A 1133 18.23 -16.62 28.24
CA TYR A 1133 19.40 -15.75 28.30
C TYR A 1133 19.17 -14.52 29.20
N ALA A 1134 18.07 -13.80 28.99
CA ALA A 1134 17.77 -12.59 29.74
C ALA A 1134 17.63 -12.88 31.24
N TRP A 1135 16.92 -13.94 31.63
CA TRP A 1135 16.82 -14.37 33.03
C TRP A 1135 18.15 -14.84 33.62
N GLY A 1136 18.96 -15.58 32.86
CA GLY A 1136 20.27 -16.03 33.31
C GLY A 1136 21.18 -14.87 33.70
N TYR A 1137 21.28 -13.85 32.83
CA TYR A 1137 22.10 -12.67 33.11
C TYR A 1137 21.50 -11.76 34.17
N LEU A 1138 20.17 -11.63 34.21
CA LEU A 1138 19.49 -10.88 35.27
C LEU A 1138 19.74 -11.52 36.65
N GLY A 1139 19.68 -12.85 36.75
CA GLY A 1139 20.01 -13.61 37.94
C GLY A 1139 21.48 -13.42 38.36
N TYR A 1140 22.41 -13.50 37.41
CA TYR A 1140 23.83 -13.22 37.66
C TYR A 1140 24.06 -11.80 38.22
N LEU A 1141 23.38 -10.78 37.67
CA LEU A 1141 23.47 -9.42 38.20
C LEU A 1141 22.91 -9.33 39.62
N TYR A 1142 21.76 -9.95 39.90
CA TYR A 1142 21.21 -9.96 41.25
C TYR A 1142 22.10 -10.69 42.27
N GLU A 1143 22.71 -11.81 41.89
CA GLU A 1143 23.71 -12.51 42.71
C GLU A 1143 24.92 -11.60 42.99
N SER A 1144 25.42 -10.88 41.98
CA SER A 1144 26.54 -9.94 42.14
C SER A 1144 26.24 -8.78 43.11
N GLU A 1145 24.96 -8.46 43.30
CA GLU A 1145 24.45 -7.44 44.23
C GLU A 1145 24.01 -8.03 45.59
N GLY A 1146 24.23 -9.33 45.82
CA GLY A 1146 23.84 -10.02 47.06
C GLY A 1146 22.31 -10.20 47.23
N ARG A 1147 21.55 -10.15 46.14
CA ARG A 1147 20.09 -10.33 46.07
C ARG A 1147 19.74 -11.73 45.59
N TYR A 1148 19.92 -12.73 46.45
CA TYR A 1148 19.73 -14.16 46.15
C TYR A 1148 18.28 -14.57 45.92
#